data_AF-H0URG2-F1
#
_entry.id   AF-H0URG2-F1
#
_cell.length_a   1.000
_cell.length_b   1.000
_cell.length_c   1.000
_cell.angle_alpha   90.00
_cell.angle_beta   90.00
_cell.angle_gamma   90.00
#
_symmetry.space_group_name_H-M   'P 1'
#
loop_
_entity.id
_entity.type
_entity.pdbx_description
1 polymer ?
#
loop_
_entity_poly.entity_id
_entity_poly.type
_entity_poly.pdbx_seq_one_letter_code
_entity_poly.pdbx_strand_id
1 'polypeptide(L)'
;MGADDVLLNPFFKEAPKGIGEGVPPNVFLLIDTSASMLWSTSGDVNDVPASGTCYSGPAGSSPYYVLPSPVPHNPVVGDPYYFYESSETWCTYGDGSQPYKMYTGEQYQYWGRDLDSSNNIENDPNCYAQDNDYLRYKRGNRANGLVPNDSRAFKMKLVLWRLLRSPDVVRDAVVGVATYVQQDYSSWGDNGLPWADWYRGVTKSGSFAYREASWPNGRFGYDNPNSSGTGGSGMTYYGRSVRLSRGVLISTNESSKRAMFIVQPSQMYQLSGGAYVATQARDKVTQWFDGVEDSTNKELRFDGKRPLTQSIAFSEGANYSKLEGSLRDFFCARKSGVYDINDSRPSAEPTYIRQWCQGNYAIILTAGGQNRDNTDPVEAVRALYNARISYYGWGVDPATGSYRKSQPVKVFVVAFVNPNPTSDKGRQLKRTLEKMADVGDDGLENGSASPFYANDVGALMDAFRRIFDSINSNAGSGGAPVVSPRKDGETFVYSSSFSVPSSSRAMQWKGDIVCYGFDKDGNQTRKWSAAEMLNKREHSDRALLAVVNGEGLKRVLNSGSFSYLDQLASQMGLSSSGASAATQAELFLRWLMGDRTVAYDANGFKIKWDEDLDENYLYKRAGQRYKMGDVYHSGMVELTIYNSNGGKDIALFAQDNLGLLHAFDVSNGSERWAFAPPNVLEGRRMVGLKQFQGAWLQTTDPMQSYYSVPRYLLDGPLVVERTREGKYVLLGLLGRGGCGLYAMDVTSPWSPSFLWAVENQVFEFKGDSSMPGFSSSPKLVIWGSKSREVLSHVQAYGTKRDYRELLLSTSTPVVGTYLGEDVLLMGNGYPGPSGMSKQGAVYLSSLFTGDIKNKFTHSDMKSVVGSPKALAPSDGSREIDLFYFGDLSSSIWRASASKGQVSCIVPSGVIPGGMGISHGLAIGRSGGALWIAGVTGDDGGLDNPSGTRAVMFSFPLARAESGGITKTGDLNGVNAYDQSTAGSTDGWYMPLDQSGANRERPSTPPVIKNGYALFATFTPSSGACVAGTGRLYAVDLRTGKSGWGGLKYREVENLKITGITIYKNKIYMGVQRFADISDSALKKAFGSDAKASWDSGLVTISLPPNVPADKDKVGKYDRLYWRRR
;
A
#
# COMPACT_ATOMS: atom_id res chain seq x y z
N MET A 1 23.80 42.39 -9.19
CA MET A 1 23.16 42.12 -10.50
C MET A 1 22.69 40.68 -10.43
N GLY A 2 21.39 40.48 -10.17
CA GLY A 2 20.84 39.19 -9.74
C GLY A 2 20.85 38.16 -10.87
N ALA A 3 21.38 36.98 -10.59
CA ALA A 3 21.19 35.82 -11.44
C ALA A 3 19.68 35.55 -11.55
N ASP A 4 19.15 35.40 -12.77
CA ASP A 4 17.73 35.14 -12.99
C ASP A 4 17.28 33.90 -12.22
N ASP A 5 16.43 34.09 -11.20
CA ASP A 5 15.88 32.99 -10.42
C ASP A 5 15.06 32.07 -11.33
N VAL A 6 15.39 30.77 -11.27
CA VAL A 6 14.63 29.69 -11.91
C VAL A 6 13.61 29.17 -10.90
N LEU A 7 12.34 29.09 -11.31
CA LEU A 7 11.23 28.67 -10.46
C LEU A 7 10.57 27.44 -11.06
N LEU A 8 11.16 26.27 -10.80
CA LEU A 8 10.63 25.00 -11.26
C LEU A 8 9.56 24.51 -10.28
N ASN A 9 8.33 24.48 -10.76
CA ASN A 9 7.19 24.10 -9.95
C ASN A 9 6.88 22.60 -10.13
N PRO A 10 6.68 21.85 -9.04
CA PRO A 10 6.25 20.45 -9.10
C PRO A 10 4.73 20.36 -9.17
N PHE A 11 4.21 19.35 -9.86
CA PHE A 11 2.77 19.10 -9.96
C PHE A 11 2.26 18.36 -8.73
N PHE A 12 1.11 18.78 -8.20
CA PHE A 12 0.47 18.06 -7.10
C PHE A 12 0.01 16.69 -7.57
N LYS A 13 0.16 15.72 -6.67
CA LYS A 13 -0.28 14.36 -6.91
C LYS A 13 -1.63 14.11 -6.27
N GLU A 14 -2.59 13.66 -7.05
CA GLU A 14 -3.89 13.20 -6.57
C GLU A 14 -3.91 11.68 -6.48
N ALA A 15 -4.60 11.13 -5.48
CA ALA A 15 -4.83 9.69 -5.40
C ALA A 15 -5.59 9.21 -6.65
N PRO A 16 -5.28 8.02 -7.21
CA PRO A 16 -6.00 7.50 -8.36
C PRO A 16 -7.48 7.29 -8.02
N LYS A 17 -8.38 7.55 -8.98
CA LYS A 17 -9.83 7.30 -8.78
C LYS A 17 -10.08 5.85 -8.39
N GLY A 18 -10.92 5.62 -7.38
CA GLY A 18 -11.20 4.30 -6.82
C GLY A 18 -10.24 3.85 -5.70
N ILE A 19 -9.13 4.56 -5.44
CA ILE A 19 -8.25 4.33 -4.28
C ILE A 19 -8.69 5.24 -3.13
N GLY A 20 -9.13 4.65 -2.01
CA GLY A 20 -9.56 5.39 -0.82
C GLY A 20 -11.01 5.89 -0.82
N GLU A 21 -11.79 5.62 -1.87
CA GLU A 21 -13.25 5.86 -1.93
C GLU A 21 -14.07 4.65 -1.39
N GLY A 22 -13.40 3.75 -0.67
CA GLY A 22 -13.96 2.50 -0.18
C GLY A 22 -14.92 2.66 0.99
N VAL A 23 -15.82 1.69 1.13
CA VAL A 23 -16.63 1.50 2.33
C VAL A 23 -15.66 1.25 3.50
N PRO A 24 -15.77 1.96 4.63
CA PRO A 24 -14.90 1.77 5.79
C PRO A 24 -14.77 0.29 6.16
N PRO A 25 -13.56 -0.29 6.27
CA PRO A 25 -13.42 -1.70 6.64
C PRO A 25 -13.96 -1.97 8.04
N ASN A 26 -14.49 -3.17 8.24
CA ASN A 26 -14.82 -3.70 9.56
C ASN A 26 -13.56 -4.31 10.18
N VAL A 27 -13.17 -3.85 11.36
CA VAL A 27 -12.00 -4.37 12.10
C VAL A 27 -12.43 -4.79 13.49
N PHE A 28 -12.57 -6.09 13.72
CA PHE A 28 -13.03 -6.62 15.00
C PHE A 28 -11.89 -7.23 15.79
N LEU A 29 -11.63 -6.69 16.98
CA LEU A 29 -10.61 -7.17 17.90
C LEU A 29 -11.23 -8.23 18.82
N LEU A 30 -10.65 -9.41 18.89
CA LEU A 30 -10.97 -10.44 19.88
C LEU A 30 -9.84 -10.54 20.88
N ILE A 31 -10.13 -10.23 22.15
CA ILE A 31 -9.19 -10.35 23.26
C ILE A 31 -9.40 -11.70 23.94
N ASP A 32 -8.40 -12.57 23.87
CA ASP A 32 -8.42 -13.86 24.54
C ASP A 32 -8.10 -13.76 26.03
N THR A 33 -9.13 -13.81 26.89
CA THR A 33 -8.96 -13.74 28.35
C THR A 33 -8.61 -15.07 29.01
N SER A 34 -8.40 -16.13 28.22
CA SER A 34 -8.18 -17.49 28.73
C SER A 34 -6.78 -17.74 29.29
N ALA A 35 -5.80 -16.96 28.86
CA ALA A 35 -4.41 -17.05 29.29
C ALA A 35 -3.83 -15.65 29.56
N SER A 36 -2.82 -15.60 30.43
CA SER A 36 -2.16 -14.34 30.77
C SER A 36 -1.36 -13.80 29.58
N MET A 37 -1.52 -12.52 29.26
CA MET A 37 -0.75 -11.83 28.21
C MET A 37 0.45 -11.11 28.81
N LEU A 38 1.29 -11.87 29.54
CA LEU A 38 2.49 -11.37 30.19
C LEU A 38 3.69 -11.41 29.23
N TRP A 39 4.55 -10.38 29.29
CA TRP A 39 5.82 -10.33 28.57
C TRP A 39 6.90 -11.08 29.35
N SER A 40 7.52 -12.10 28.78
CA SER A 40 8.68 -12.76 29.40
C SER A 40 9.98 -12.10 28.93
N THR A 41 10.84 -11.70 29.87
CA THR A 41 12.19 -11.21 29.56
C THR A 41 13.20 -12.34 29.32
N SER A 42 12.89 -13.58 29.72
CA SER A 42 13.65 -14.79 29.34
C SER A 42 12.95 -16.06 29.84
N GLY A 43 12.38 -16.87 28.93
CA GLY A 43 11.86 -18.20 29.26
C GLY A 43 10.53 -18.57 28.59
N ASP A 44 10.32 -19.87 28.39
CA ASP A 44 9.07 -20.41 27.86
C ASP A 44 7.96 -20.30 28.90
N VAL A 45 7.08 -19.30 28.74
CA VAL A 45 6.01 -18.93 29.70
C VAL A 45 5.04 -20.08 30.04
N ASN A 46 5.03 -21.14 29.23
CA ASN A 46 4.09 -22.26 29.33
C ASN A 46 4.70 -23.53 29.93
N ASP A 47 5.95 -23.48 30.39
CA ASP A 47 6.72 -24.67 30.77
C ASP A 47 7.02 -24.79 32.27
N VAL A 48 6.26 -24.13 33.15
CA VAL A 48 6.22 -24.57 34.54
C VAL A 48 5.35 -25.83 34.58
N PRO A 49 5.92 -27.04 34.76
CA PRO A 49 5.11 -28.22 34.96
C PRO A 49 4.35 -28.01 36.28
N ALA A 50 3.08 -28.42 36.36
CA ALA A 50 2.57 -28.79 37.67
C ALA A 50 3.53 -29.87 38.18
N SER A 51 4.34 -29.58 39.20
CA SER A 51 5.33 -30.54 39.69
C SER A 51 4.57 -31.81 40.05
N GLY A 52 4.91 -32.92 39.39
CA GLY A 52 4.14 -34.16 39.38
C GLY A 52 4.01 -34.87 40.73
N THR A 53 4.47 -34.28 41.84
CA THR A 53 4.44 -34.89 43.18
C THR A 53 4.47 -33.83 44.30
N CYS A 54 3.57 -32.84 44.34
CA CYS A 54 3.47 -31.96 45.52
C CYS A 54 2.01 -31.61 45.84
N TYR A 55 1.43 -32.38 46.77
CA TYR A 55 0.40 -31.90 47.68
C TYR A 55 0.99 -30.83 48.61
N SER A 56 0.18 -29.87 49.01
CA SER A 56 0.48 -28.79 49.96
C SER A 56 1.30 -29.22 51.20
N GLY A 57 2.46 -28.59 51.42
CA GLY A 57 3.32 -28.73 52.62
C GLY A 57 4.46 -27.67 52.65
N PRO A 58 5.10 -27.39 53.80
CA PRO A 58 5.49 -26.03 54.26
C PRO A 58 6.86 -25.49 53.81
N ALA A 59 7.08 -24.20 54.14
CA ALA A 59 8.08 -23.26 53.63
C ALA A 59 9.58 -23.59 53.84
N GLY A 60 10.41 -23.07 52.92
CA GLY A 60 11.84 -22.79 53.15
C GLY A 60 12.82 -23.57 52.26
N SER A 61 13.27 -22.96 51.16
CA SER A 61 14.68 -22.95 50.70
C SER A 61 14.84 -22.14 49.40
N SER A 62 15.66 -21.09 49.48
CA SER A 62 16.03 -20.17 48.41
C SER A 62 17.27 -20.68 47.65
N PRO A 63 17.38 -20.44 46.33
CA PRO A 63 18.65 -20.13 45.71
C PRO A 63 18.73 -18.63 45.37
N TYR A 64 19.72 -17.99 46.00
CA TYR A 64 20.14 -16.60 45.80
C TYR A 64 20.57 -16.33 44.34
N TYR A 65 20.04 -15.27 43.73
CA TYR A 65 20.73 -14.51 42.66
C TYR A 65 20.67 -13.02 43.01
N VAL A 66 21.83 -12.36 43.01
CA VAL A 66 21.97 -10.92 43.26
C VAL A 66 21.84 -10.19 41.93
N LEU A 67 20.85 -9.30 41.79
CA LEU A 67 20.72 -8.40 40.64
C LEU A 67 21.38 -7.03 40.94
N PRO A 68 21.93 -6.33 39.93
CA PRO A 68 22.57 -5.02 40.12
C PRO A 68 21.58 -3.89 40.42
N SER A 69 22.03 -2.84 41.09
CA SER A 69 21.22 -1.67 41.47
C SER A 69 20.72 -0.85 40.26
N PRO A 70 19.48 -0.31 40.31
CA PRO A 70 18.91 0.50 39.23
C PRO A 70 19.60 1.88 39.08
N VAL A 71 19.67 2.36 37.84
CA VAL A 71 20.22 3.67 37.47
C VAL A 71 19.09 4.71 37.45
N PRO A 72 19.25 5.91 38.06
CA PRO A 72 18.22 6.96 38.02
C PRO A 72 18.12 7.63 36.64
N HIS A 73 16.89 7.85 36.14
CA HIS A 73 16.62 8.60 34.90
C HIS A 73 15.88 9.92 35.17
N ASN A 74 16.28 11.00 34.48
CA ASN A 74 15.66 12.33 34.58
C ASN A 74 14.43 12.46 33.64
N PRO A 75 13.39 13.22 34.02
CA PRO A 75 12.15 13.41 33.24
C PRO A 75 12.36 14.22 31.95
N VAL A 76 11.64 13.85 30.88
CA VAL A 76 11.51 14.63 29.63
C VAL A 76 10.27 15.51 29.71
N VAL A 77 10.42 16.82 29.46
CA VAL A 77 9.32 17.79 29.48
C VAL A 77 8.37 17.54 28.30
N GLY A 78 7.10 17.24 28.58
CA GLY A 78 6.02 17.20 27.58
C GLY A 78 5.26 15.88 27.48
N ASP A 79 5.75 14.79 28.07
CA ASP A 79 5.02 13.52 28.17
C ASP A 79 4.89 13.11 29.65
N PRO A 80 3.73 13.33 30.29
CA PRO A 80 3.51 12.94 31.68
C PRO A 80 3.52 11.42 31.91
N TYR A 81 3.71 10.59 30.87
CA TYR A 81 3.64 9.12 30.94
C TYR A 81 4.94 8.40 30.52
N TYR A 82 6.04 9.11 30.25
CA TYR A 82 7.34 8.55 29.84
C TYR A 82 7.94 7.52 30.82
N PHE A 83 7.62 7.62 32.12
CA PHE A 83 8.08 6.67 33.14
C PHE A 83 7.68 5.21 32.87
N TYR A 84 6.63 4.97 32.07
CA TYR A 84 6.10 3.63 31.80
C TYR A 84 6.70 2.95 30.55
N GLU A 85 7.46 3.67 29.73
CA GLU A 85 8.10 3.14 28.51
C GLU A 85 9.54 2.65 28.73
N SER A 86 10.25 3.26 29.69
CA SER A 86 11.67 2.97 29.96
C SER A 86 11.91 1.94 31.07
N SER A 87 10.85 1.51 31.77
CA SER A 87 11.05 0.55 32.84
C SER A 87 11.20 -0.86 32.25
N GLU A 88 12.45 -1.31 32.16
CA GLU A 88 12.81 -2.70 32.38
C GLU A 88 12.33 -3.10 33.79
N THR A 89 11.02 -3.16 34.00
CA THR A 89 10.42 -3.60 35.25
C THR A 89 10.42 -5.11 35.27
N TRP A 90 11.38 -5.65 36.02
CA TRP A 90 11.43 -7.05 36.40
C TRP A 90 10.21 -7.38 37.28
N CYS A 91 9.50 -8.45 36.93
CA CYS A 91 8.48 -9.17 37.71
C CYS A 91 7.13 -8.47 38.01
N THR A 92 6.10 -8.83 37.23
CA THR A 92 4.73 -9.02 37.75
C THR A 92 4.29 -10.49 37.56
N TYR A 93 4.89 -11.40 38.33
CA TYR A 93 4.42 -12.80 38.38
C TYR A 93 3.26 -12.94 39.37
N GLY A 94 2.03 -12.77 38.89
CA GLY A 94 0.81 -13.13 39.62
C GLY A 94 0.06 -14.25 38.90
N ASP A 95 -0.09 -15.42 39.53
CA ASP A 95 -0.76 -16.60 38.95
C ASP A 95 -2.30 -16.58 39.02
N GLY A 96 -2.91 -15.45 39.39
CA GLY A 96 -4.36 -15.31 39.32
C GLY A 96 -5.14 -16.22 40.28
N SER A 97 -4.61 -16.53 41.46
CA SER A 97 -5.42 -17.14 42.53
C SER A 97 -6.26 -16.09 43.30
N GLN A 98 -7.41 -16.54 43.84
CA GLN A 98 -8.54 -15.76 44.39
C GLN A 98 -8.15 -14.62 45.36
N PRO A 99 -9.01 -13.58 45.51
CA PRO A 99 -8.76 -12.48 46.44
C PRO A 99 -8.57 -13.00 47.87
N TYR A 100 -7.45 -12.63 48.50
CA TYR A 100 -7.22 -12.89 49.92
C TYR A 100 -7.75 -11.74 50.77
N LYS A 101 -8.64 -12.03 51.73
CA LYS A 101 -9.10 -11.05 52.73
C LYS A 101 -8.11 -11.01 53.89
N MET A 102 -7.38 -9.90 54.07
CA MET A 102 -6.77 -9.59 55.36
C MET A 102 -7.81 -8.95 56.28
N TYR A 103 -8.02 -9.55 57.45
CA TYR A 103 -8.80 -8.97 58.54
C TYR A 103 -7.91 -8.07 59.40
N THR A 104 -7.48 -6.95 58.84
CA THR A 104 -6.98 -5.81 59.61
C THR A 104 -8.02 -4.70 59.48
N GLY A 105 -8.13 -3.78 60.45
CA GLY A 105 -9.16 -2.72 60.48
C GLY A 105 -9.23 -1.78 59.26
N GLU A 106 -8.39 -1.99 58.25
CA GLU A 106 -8.43 -1.39 56.93
C GLU A 106 -8.52 -2.52 55.88
N GLN A 107 -9.57 -2.50 55.04
CA GLN A 107 -9.80 -3.51 54.00
C GLN A 107 -8.88 -3.28 52.79
N TYR A 108 -7.80 -4.06 52.67
CA TYR A 108 -6.97 -4.13 51.46
C TYR A 108 -7.30 -5.41 50.67
N GLN A 109 -7.37 -5.31 49.33
CA GLN A 109 -7.52 -6.45 48.41
C GLN A 109 -6.31 -6.47 47.46
N TYR A 110 -5.48 -7.52 47.55
CA TYR A 110 -4.32 -7.73 46.67
C TYR A 110 -4.65 -8.75 45.58
N TRP A 111 -4.04 -8.59 44.39
CA TRP A 111 -4.15 -9.52 43.27
C TRP A 111 -2.74 -9.88 42.75
N GLY A 112 -2.22 -11.05 43.13
CA GLY A 112 -0.89 -11.54 42.75
C GLY A 112 -0.41 -12.68 43.65
N ARG A 113 0.48 -13.56 43.17
CA ARG A 113 0.92 -14.78 43.88
C ARG A 113 1.98 -14.42 44.92
N ASP A 114 1.54 -14.05 46.12
CA ASP A 114 2.40 -14.08 47.31
C ASP A 114 2.12 -15.38 48.08
N LEU A 115 3.12 -16.27 48.16
CA LEU A 115 3.06 -17.52 48.93
C LEU A 115 3.78 -17.41 50.28
N ASP A 116 4.36 -16.25 50.62
CA ASP A 116 5.07 -16.02 51.87
C ASP A 116 4.84 -14.59 52.40
N SER A 117 3.78 -14.41 53.18
CA SER A 117 3.39 -13.13 53.76
C SER A 117 4.41 -12.52 54.73
N SER A 118 5.49 -13.23 55.08
CA SER A 118 6.49 -12.75 56.05
C SER A 118 7.52 -11.76 55.48
N ASN A 119 7.55 -11.60 54.15
CA ASN A 119 8.49 -10.72 53.44
C ASN A 119 7.88 -9.37 52.99
N ASN A 120 6.64 -9.07 53.40
CA ASN A 120 5.96 -7.80 53.13
C ASN A 120 6.28 -6.73 54.20
N ILE A 121 7.54 -6.59 54.57
CA ILE A 121 8.02 -5.61 55.57
C ILE A 121 8.57 -4.38 54.86
N GLU A 122 8.13 -3.19 55.29
CA GLU A 122 8.55 -1.90 54.77
C GLU A 122 10.09 -1.75 54.88
N ASN A 123 10.78 -1.57 53.74
CA ASN A 123 12.24 -1.46 53.58
C ASN A 123 13.07 -2.76 53.63
N ASP A 124 12.47 -3.94 53.40
CA ASP A 124 13.25 -5.19 53.21
C ASP A 124 13.87 -5.27 51.79
N PRO A 125 15.17 -5.59 51.64
CA PRO A 125 15.82 -5.77 50.34
C PRO A 125 15.25 -6.93 49.48
N ASN A 126 14.36 -7.77 50.02
CA ASN A 126 13.63 -8.83 49.30
C ASN A 126 12.16 -8.47 48.98
N CYS A 127 11.76 -7.20 49.12
CA CYS A 127 10.38 -6.77 48.86
C CYS A 127 10.00 -6.87 47.37
N TYR A 128 8.86 -7.52 47.08
CA TYR A 128 8.25 -7.54 45.74
C TYR A 128 7.63 -6.17 45.42
N ALA A 129 8.44 -5.31 44.80
CA ALA A 129 8.11 -4.00 44.23
C ALA A 129 7.58 -2.93 45.21
N GLN A 130 8.50 -2.26 45.91
CA GLN A 130 8.34 -0.86 46.31
C GLN A 130 8.94 0.03 45.21
N ASP A 131 8.14 0.42 44.21
CA ASP A 131 8.49 1.58 43.37
C ASP A 131 7.25 2.39 42.95
N ASN A 132 6.39 2.65 43.95
CA ASN A 132 5.68 3.92 44.17
C ASN A 132 4.59 3.68 45.23
N ASP A 133 4.67 4.41 46.34
CA ASP A 133 3.65 4.43 47.40
C ASP A 133 2.26 4.93 46.92
N TYR A 134 2.12 5.32 45.65
CA TYR A 134 0.87 5.73 45.02
C TYR A 134 0.03 4.59 44.42
N LEU A 135 0.50 3.33 44.43
CA LEU A 135 -0.22 2.16 43.89
C LEU A 135 -1.24 1.53 44.89
N ARG A 136 -1.65 2.26 45.93
CA ARG A 136 -2.65 1.79 46.90
C ARG A 136 -4.07 2.12 46.45
N TYR A 137 -4.87 1.11 46.10
CA TYR A 137 -6.32 1.27 45.99
C TYR A 137 -6.94 1.35 47.40
N LYS A 138 -7.21 2.57 47.90
CA LYS A 138 -8.02 2.80 49.11
C LYS A 138 -9.48 3.05 48.70
N ARG A 139 -10.41 2.38 49.38
CA ARG A 139 -11.86 2.51 49.21
C ARG A 139 -12.26 3.99 49.10
N GLY A 140 -12.72 4.42 47.92
CA GLY A 140 -13.23 5.78 47.68
C GLY A 140 -12.25 6.83 47.14
N ASN A 141 -10.99 6.49 46.83
CA ASN A 141 -10.03 7.43 46.23
C ASN A 141 -9.56 7.01 44.83
N ARG A 142 -9.44 7.99 43.93
CA ARG A 142 -8.82 7.83 42.60
C ARG A 142 -7.33 7.48 42.76
N ALA A 143 -6.86 6.46 42.06
CA ALA A 143 -5.43 6.34 41.79
C ALA A 143 -5.01 7.51 40.88
N ASN A 144 -3.91 8.18 41.20
CA ASN A 144 -3.34 9.22 40.34
C ASN A 144 -2.63 8.54 39.15
N GLY A 145 -3.39 8.10 38.13
CA GLY A 145 -2.83 7.56 36.88
C GLY A 145 -3.56 6.33 36.32
N LEU A 146 -3.17 5.93 35.10
CA LEU A 146 -3.61 4.72 34.39
C LEU A 146 -3.10 3.46 35.11
N VAL A 147 -3.85 2.92 36.08
CA VAL A 147 -3.50 1.67 36.78
C VAL A 147 -4.61 0.61 36.58
N PRO A 148 -4.53 -0.20 35.51
CA PRO A 148 -5.41 -1.33 35.25
C PRO A 148 -5.63 -2.24 36.47
N ASN A 149 -6.89 -2.60 36.69
CA ASN A 149 -7.34 -3.53 37.72
C ASN A 149 -6.87 -5.00 37.57
N ASP A 150 -6.12 -5.32 36.51
CA ASP A 150 -5.65 -6.67 36.20
C ASP A 150 -4.23 -6.64 35.62
N SER A 151 -3.27 -7.17 36.39
CA SER A 151 -1.85 -7.16 36.03
C SER A 151 -1.52 -8.07 34.85
N ARG A 152 -2.36 -9.07 34.51
CA ARG A 152 -2.16 -9.99 33.37
C ARG A 152 -2.36 -9.35 32.01
N ALA A 153 -2.95 -8.15 31.98
CA ALA A 153 -3.33 -7.43 30.77
C ALA A 153 -2.79 -5.99 30.73
N PHE A 154 -2.03 -5.58 31.75
CA PHE A 154 -1.68 -4.17 32.00
C PHE A 154 -1.15 -3.42 30.77
N LYS A 155 -0.01 -3.81 30.18
CA LYS A 155 0.51 -3.06 29.00
C LYS A 155 -0.31 -3.32 27.72
N MET A 156 -1.06 -4.42 27.59
CA MET A 156 -1.98 -4.62 26.46
C MET A 156 -3.10 -3.57 26.50
N LYS A 157 -3.72 -3.38 27.67
CA LYS A 157 -4.76 -2.36 27.86
C LYS A 157 -4.23 -0.96 27.56
N LEU A 158 -3.03 -0.63 28.06
CA LEU A 158 -2.38 0.65 27.77
C LEU A 158 -2.21 0.88 26.26
N VAL A 159 -1.73 -0.13 25.53
CA VAL A 159 -1.56 -0.04 24.07
C VAL A 159 -2.90 0.08 23.36
N LEU A 160 -3.91 -0.71 23.72
CA LEU A 160 -5.25 -0.62 23.13
C LEU A 160 -5.90 0.75 23.38
N TRP A 161 -5.74 1.30 24.60
CA TRP A 161 -6.21 2.65 24.93
C TRP A 161 -5.56 3.71 24.04
N ARG A 162 -4.23 3.64 23.86
CA ARG A 162 -3.48 4.56 22.98
C ARG A 162 -3.90 4.41 21.52
N LEU A 163 -3.97 3.17 21.03
CA LEU A 163 -4.32 2.84 19.65
C LEU A 163 -5.69 3.39 19.26
N LEU A 164 -6.72 3.10 20.07
CA LEU A 164 -8.10 3.52 19.80
C LEU A 164 -8.27 5.04 19.95
N ARG A 165 -7.34 5.71 20.62
CA ARG A 165 -7.29 7.18 20.75
C ARG A 165 -6.38 7.84 19.72
N SER A 166 -5.74 7.08 18.83
CA SER A 166 -4.97 7.62 17.72
C SER A 166 -5.86 7.73 16.46
N PRO A 167 -6.24 8.94 16.02
CA PRO A 167 -7.05 9.09 14.82
C PRO A 167 -6.34 8.52 13.58
N ASP A 168 -5.01 8.57 13.53
CA ASP A 168 -4.25 8.17 12.34
C ASP A 168 -4.32 6.66 12.04
N VAL A 169 -4.71 5.83 13.01
CA VAL A 169 -4.71 4.37 12.85
C VAL A 169 -6.10 3.81 12.55
N VAL A 170 -7.15 4.35 13.21
CA VAL A 170 -8.49 3.72 13.24
C VAL A 170 -9.61 4.59 12.66
N ARG A 171 -9.33 5.82 12.21
CA ARG A 171 -10.39 6.77 11.78
C ARG A 171 -11.21 6.32 10.58
N ASP A 172 -10.60 5.56 9.68
CA ASP A 172 -11.23 5.15 8.43
C ASP A 172 -11.88 3.76 8.55
N ALA A 173 -11.87 3.15 9.75
CA ALA A 173 -12.43 1.82 10.03
C ALA A 173 -13.64 1.85 10.98
N VAL A 174 -14.52 0.86 10.84
CA VAL A 174 -15.54 0.49 11.83
C VAL A 174 -14.90 -0.50 12.79
N VAL A 175 -14.64 -0.08 14.03
CA VAL A 175 -13.92 -0.89 15.01
C VAL A 175 -14.90 -1.50 16.01
N GLY A 176 -14.82 -2.81 16.20
CA GLY A 176 -15.51 -3.55 17.25
C GLY A 176 -14.51 -4.22 18.17
N VAL A 177 -14.69 -4.11 19.50
CA VAL A 177 -13.85 -4.81 20.46
C VAL A 177 -14.68 -5.84 21.19
N ALA A 178 -14.31 -7.10 21.05
CA ALA A 178 -14.99 -8.26 21.58
C ALA A 178 -14.11 -9.03 22.56
N THR A 179 -14.75 -9.61 23.56
CA THR A 179 -14.14 -10.51 24.54
C THR A 179 -15.22 -11.43 25.12
N TYR A 180 -14.87 -12.37 25.99
CA TYR A 180 -15.82 -13.32 26.58
C TYR A 180 -16.79 -12.66 27.56
N VAL A 181 -18.00 -13.24 27.69
CA VAL A 181 -18.98 -12.87 28.74
C VAL A 181 -18.40 -13.09 30.13
N GLN A 182 -18.61 -12.10 31.00
CA GLN A 182 -18.24 -12.12 32.41
C GLN A 182 -19.57 -11.95 33.26
N GLN A 183 -19.88 -12.77 34.32
CA GLN A 183 -21.11 -12.92 35.22
C GLN A 183 -21.39 -12.09 36.57
N ASP A 184 -22.29 -11.10 36.64
CA ASP A 184 -22.43 -10.18 37.83
C ASP A 184 -22.98 -10.84 39.11
N TYR A 185 -22.44 -10.46 40.28
CA TYR A 185 -22.79 -10.98 41.61
C TYR A 185 -23.34 -9.87 42.52
N SER A 186 -24.45 -9.25 42.12
CA SER A 186 -25.07 -8.11 42.80
C SER A 186 -26.41 -8.42 43.48
N SER A 187 -26.56 -9.57 44.15
CA SER A 187 -27.81 -9.96 44.84
C SER A 187 -27.85 -9.73 46.36
N TRP A 188 -26.85 -9.09 46.97
CA TRP A 188 -26.82 -8.83 48.42
C TRP A 188 -26.55 -7.34 48.69
N GLY A 189 -27.53 -6.67 49.32
CA GLY A 189 -27.66 -5.21 49.40
C GLY A 189 -26.42 -4.39 49.78
N ASP A 190 -26.32 -3.23 49.12
CA ASP A 190 -25.67 -1.96 49.46
C ASP A 190 -24.28 -1.89 50.14
N ASN A 191 -23.53 -2.98 50.35
CA ASN A 191 -22.19 -2.88 50.95
C ASN A 191 -21.11 -3.82 50.39
N GLY A 192 -21.34 -4.49 49.26
CA GLY A 192 -20.32 -5.28 48.54
C GLY A 192 -19.83 -4.54 47.29
N LEU A 193 -18.53 -4.31 47.18
CA LEU A 193 -17.93 -3.81 45.93
C LEU A 193 -18.25 -4.78 44.77
N PRO A 194 -18.57 -4.28 43.56
CA PRO A 194 -18.84 -5.12 42.40
C PRO A 194 -17.60 -5.93 42.04
N TRP A 195 -17.72 -7.25 42.07
CA TRP A 195 -16.82 -8.16 41.38
C TRP A 195 -17.19 -8.02 39.90
N ALA A 196 -16.24 -7.58 39.05
CA ALA A 196 -16.53 -7.26 37.64
C ALA A 196 -17.39 -8.33 37.01
N ASP A 197 -18.46 -7.92 36.30
CA ASP A 197 -19.23 -8.70 35.31
C ASP A 197 -20.50 -7.95 34.79
N TRP A 198 -21.07 -8.33 33.63
CA TRP A 198 -22.04 -7.48 32.89
C TRP A 198 -23.52 -7.92 32.93
N TYR A 199 -24.36 -7.11 33.59
CA TYR A 199 -25.52 -6.34 33.11
C TYR A 199 -26.26 -5.76 34.34
N ARG A 200 -26.59 -4.46 34.34
CA ARG A 200 -27.41 -3.85 35.42
C ARG A 200 -28.82 -4.44 35.49
N GLY A 201 -29.17 -4.99 36.65
CA GLY A 201 -30.55 -5.24 37.10
C GLY A 201 -31.20 -3.99 37.70
N VAL A 202 -32.52 -3.91 37.58
CA VAL A 202 -33.39 -2.76 37.92
C VAL A 202 -33.58 -2.59 39.44
N THR A 203 -33.71 -1.35 39.93
CA THR A 203 -34.34 -1.06 41.23
C THR A 203 -35.81 -0.64 41.05
N LYS A 204 -36.61 -0.85 42.10
CA LYS A 204 -38.09 -0.78 42.17
C LYS A 204 -38.80 0.49 41.63
N SER A 205 -38.10 1.54 41.21
CA SER A 205 -38.70 2.84 40.87
C SER A 205 -38.49 3.35 39.42
N GLY A 206 -38.01 2.51 38.50
CA GLY A 206 -38.40 2.64 37.08
C GLY A 206 -37.84 3.82 36.24
N SER A 207 -36.58 4.24 36.39
CA SER A 207 -35.86 5.08 35.39
C SER A 207 -34.33 4.86 35.54
N PHE A 208 -33.47 4.64 34.53
CA PHE A 208 -33.35 5.22 33.17
C PHE A 208 -32.66 4.32 32.11
N ALA A 209 -32.74 4.80 30.86
CA ALA A 209 -32.42 4.22 29.55
C ALA A 209 -30.93 4.03 29.19
N TYR A 210 -30.58 2.84 28.65
CA TYR A 210 -29.71 2.66 27.48
C TYR A 210 -29.93 1.26 26.86
N ARG A 211 -31.01 1.14 26.07
CA ARG A 211 -31.31 0.07 25.11
C ARG A 211 -32.27 0.69 24.10
N GLU A 212 -31.76 1.37 23.07
CA GLU A 212 -32.60 1.67 21.92
C GLU A 212 -32.92 0.35 21.22
N ALA A 213 -34.19 0.17 20.85
CA ALA A 213 -34.82 -1.10 20.47
C ALA A 213 -34.31 -1.75 19.16
N SER A 214 -33.14 -1.36 18.67
CA SER A 214 -32.59 -1.76 17.37
C SER A 214 -31.36 -2.68 17.43
N TRP A 215 -30.96 -3.15 18.61
CA TRP A 215 -29.82 -4.07 18.77
C TRP A 215 -30.22 -5.55 18.80
N PRO A 216 -29.50 -6.47 18.12
CA PRO A 216 -29.92 -7.87 17.97
C PRO A 216 -29.58 -8.78 19.17
N ASN A 217 -28.97 -8.27 20.24
CA ASN A 217 -28.74 -9.01 21.49
C ASN A 217 -30.08 -9.18 22.23
N GLY A 218 -30.79 -10.25 21.87
CA GLY A 218 -32.18 -10.52 22.20
C GLY A 218 -32.58 -10.40 23.69
N ARG A 219 -33.90 -10.25 23.88
CA ARG A 219 -34.61 -10.35 25.17
C ARG A 219 -34.13 -11.58 25.97
N PHE A 220 -33.70 -11.36 27.20
CA PHE A 220 -33.70 -12.40 28.23
C PHE A 220 -35.15 -12.60 28.70
N GLY A 221 -35.71 -13.77 28.42
CA GLY A 221 -37.13 -14.08 28.66
C GLY A 221 -37.48 -14.09 30.15
N TYR A 222 -38.65 -13.55 30.46
CA TYR A 222 -39.41 -13.85 31.68
C TYR A 222 -40.40 -14.96 31.30
N ASP A 223 -40.27 -16.14 31.88
CA ASP A 223 -41.35 -17.13 31.88
C ASP A 223 -41.98 -17.17 33.27
N ASN A 224 -43.21 -16.67 33.37
CA ASN A 224 -44.14 -17.10 34.42
C ASN A 224 -45.48 -17.43 33.76
N PRO A 225 -45.86 -18.72 33.69
CA PRO A 225 -47.20 -19.05 33.24
C PRO A 225 -48.14 -19.64 34.30
N ASN A 226 -47.74 -19.97 35.54
CA ASN A 226 -48.67 -20.64 36.49
C ASN A 226 -48.25 -20.59 37.97
N SER A 227 -48.54 -19.51 38.69
CA SER A 227 -48.71 -19.62 40.16
C SER A 227 -49.80 -18.68 40.67
N SER A 228 -51.01 -19.23 40.75
CA SER A 228 -52.08 -18.77 41.61
C SER A 228 -51.70 -19.02 43.08
N GLY A 229 -51.53 -17.97 43.89
CA GLY A 229 -51.44 -18.10 45.35
C GLY A 229 -50.47 -17.14 46.02
N THR A 230 -50.94 -15.92 46.27
CA THR A 230 -50.57 -15.02 47.40
C THR A 230 -49.17 -15.13 48.04
N GLY A 231 -48.27 -14.23 47.59
CA GLY A 231 -47.53 -13.31 48.47
C GLY A 231 -46.26 -13.79 49.18
N GLY A 232 -45.09 -13.59 48.56
CA GLY A 232 -43.79 -13.68 49.23
C GLY A 232 -42.61 -13.43 48.29
N SER A 233 -42.00 -12.25 48.40
CA SER A 233 -41.01 -11.67 47.50
C SER A 233 -39.71 -12.48 47.33
N GLY A 234 -39.33 -12.70 46.07
CA GLY A 234 -37.98 -12.91 45.50
C GLY A 234 -36.89 -13.55 46.34
N MET A 235 -36.50 -14.79 45.99
CA MET A 235 -35.14 -15.30 46.22
C MET A 235 -34.71 -16.28 45.12
N THR A 236 -33.68 -15.90 44.37
CA THR A 236 -32.85 -16.76 43.52
C THR A 236 -31.86 -17.51 44.42
N TYR A 237 -31.88 -18.84 44.43
CA TYR A 237 -30.86 -19.67 45.08
C TYR A 237 -29.77 -20.05 44.08
N TYR A 238 -28.50 -19.92 44.48
CA TYR A 238 -27.57 -21.05 44.67
C TYR A 238 -26.42 -20.59 45.57
N GLY A 239 -26.38 -21.14 46.78
CA GLY A 239 -25.40 -20.81 47.81
C GLY A 239 -24.33 -21.88 47.98
N ARG A 240 -23.19 -21.41 48.54
CA ARG A 240 -22.05 -22.14 49.11
C ARG A 240 -20.98 -22.62 48.12
N SER A 241 -19.89 -21.88 48.12
CA SER A 241 -18.55 -22.30 47.74
C SER A 241 -18.06 -23.49 48.58
N VAL A 242 -17.32 -24.42 47.96
CA VAL A 242 -16.05 -25.04 48.41
C VAL A 242 -15.82 -26.41 47.70
N ARG A 243 -14.54 -26.63 47.34
CA ARG A 243 -13.82 -27.89 47.03
C ARG A 243 -13.98 -28.59 45.67
N LEU A 244 -12.81 -28.66 45.03
CA LEU A 244 -12.37 -29.61 44.01
C LEU A 244 -12.68 -31.07 44.40
N SER A 245 -13.34 -31.80 43.50
CA SER A 245 -12.94 -33.15 43.10
C SER A 245 -13.85 -33.64 41.97
N ARG A 246 -13.24 -34.00 40.84
CA ARG A 246 -13.70 -34.97 39.83
C ARG A 246 -15.22 -35.04 39.57
N GLY A 247 -15.64 -34.48 38.43
CA GLY A 247 -16.91 -34.79 37.78
C GLY A 247 -18.04 -33.79 38.02
N VAL A 248 -18.02 -32.69 37.27
CA VAL A 248 -19.13 -31.78 36.85
C VAL A 248 -20.30 -31.52 37.83
N LEU A 249 -20.56 -30.24 38.13
CA LEU A 249 -21.80 -29.56 37.72
C LEU A 249 -21.66 -28.02 37.73
N ILE A 250 -21.63 -27.51 36.50
CA ILE A 250 -21.22 -26.18 36.02
C ILE A 250 -22.31 -25.67 35.02
N SER A 251 -23.47 -26.33 35.02
CA SER A 251 -24.21 -26.60 33.78
C SER A 251 -25.25 -25.57 33.34
N THR A 252 -25.41 -24.42 33.98
CA THR A 252 -26.49 -23.48 33.58
C THR A 252 -26.06 -22.04 33.30
N ASN A 253 -24.81 -21.65 33.56
CA ASN A 253 -24.28 -20.35 33.11
C ASN A 253 -22.96 -20.45 32.31
N GLU A 254 -22.23 -21.56 32.42
CA GLU A 254 -21.09 -21.87 31.53
C GLU A 254 -21.51 -22.32 30.11
N SER A 255 -22.83 -22.42 29.86
CA SER A 255 -23.41 -22.94 28.63
C SER A 255 -23.47 -21.94 27.47
N SER A 256 -23.12 -20.66 27.67
CA SER A 256 -23.18 -19.68 26.58
C SER A 256 -21.92 -19.69 25.69
N LYS A 257 -20.71 -19.87 26.27
CA LYS A 257 -19.40 -19.89 25.57
C LYS A 257 -19.22 -18.73 24.55
N ARG A 258 -19.66 -17.50 24.85
CA ARG A 258 -19.79 -16.41 23.86
C ARG A 258 -18.72 -15.31 23.89
N ALA A 259 -18.30 -14.85 22.72
CA ALA A 259 -17.68 -13.55 22.47
C ALA A 259 -18.77 -12.46 22.36
N MET A 260 -18.61 -11.35 23.07
CA MET A 260 -19.51 -10.19 23.03
C MET A 260 -18.73 -8.91 22.75
N PHE A 261 -19.29 -8.04 21.91
CA PHE A 261 -18.80 -6.69 21.76
C PHE A 261 -19.04 -5.88 23.03
N ILE A 262 -17.98 -5.21 23.48
CA ILE A 262 -17.99 -4.30 24.62
C ILE A 262 -18.87 -3.07 24.32
N VAL A 263 -18.80 -2.57 23.07
CA VAL A 263 -19.60 -1.47 22.52
C VAL A 263 -19.90 -1.78 21.05
N GLN A 264 -20.94 -1.17 20.47
CA GLN A 264 -21.30 -1.40 19.07
C GLN A 264 -20.10 -1.12 18.18
N PRO A 265 -19.81 -2.02 17.22
CA PRO A 265 -18.90 -1.68 16.15
C PRO A 265 -19.33 -0.39 15.47
N SER A 266 -18.44 0.60 15.48
CA SER A 266 -18.71 1.94 14.94
C SER A 266 -17.41 2.66 14.62
N GLN A 267 -17.49 3.75 13.86
CA GLN A 267 -16.31 4.58 13.60
C GLN A 267 -15.89 5.32 14.86
N MET A 268 -14.61 5.24 15.18
CA MET A 268 -14.03 5.89 16.37
C MET A 268 -13.82 7.40 16.17
N TYR A 269 -13.74 7.83 14.91
CA TYR A 269 -13.56 9.22 14.50
C TYR A 269 -14.47 9.58 13.33
N GLN A 270 -14.86 10.85 13.23
CA GLN A 270 -15.66 11.39 12.13
C GLN A 270 -15.06 12.70 11.61
N LEU A 271 -15.14 12.94 10.31
CA LEU A 271 -14.65 14.17 9.69
C LEU A 271 -15.66 15.31 9.91
N SER A 272 -15.22 16.40 10.54
CA SER A 272 -16.02 17.62 10.74
C SER A 272 -15.13 18.85 10.61
N GLY A 273 -15.51 19.79 9.74
CA GLY A 273 -14.76 21.04 9.55
C GLY A 273 -13.31 20.85 9.06
N GLY A 274 -13.00 19.73 8.39
CA GLY A 274 -11.63 19.42 7.93
C GLY A 274 -10.73 18.71 8.96
N ALA A 275 -11.23 18.46 10.17
CA ALA A 275 -10.52 17.72 11.21
C ALA A 275 -11.30 16.46 11.62
N TYR A 276 -10.58 15.42 12.07
CA TYR A 276 -11.19 14.22 12.63
C TYR A 276 -11.50 14.44 14.11
N VAL A 277 -12.78 14.30 14.46
CA VAL A 277 -13.29 14.47 15.83
C VAL A 277 -13.65 13.11 16.40
N ALA A 278 -13.31 12.86 17.67
CA ALA A 278 -13.64 11.62 18.36
C ALA A 278 -15.16 11.43 18.47
N THR A 279 -15.62 10.19 18.28
CA THR A 279 -17.03 9.83 18.47
C THR A 279 -17.29 9.35 19.89
N GLN A 280 -18.55 9.35 20.31
CA GLN A 280 -18.96 8.79 21.61
C GLN A 280 -18.60 7.30 21.75
N ALA A 281 -18.52 6.57 20.63
CA ALA A 281 -18.14 5.18 20.63
C ALA A 281 -16.69 4.97 21.07
N ARG A 282 -15.77 5.82 20.61
CA ARG A 282 -14.36 5.79 21.03
C ARG A 282 -14.22 5.95 22.53
N ASP A 283 -14.95 6.88 23.12
CA ASP A 283 -14.91 7.10 24.57
C ASP A 283 -15.48 5.90 25.33
N LYS A 284 -16.61 5.35 24.89
CA LYS A 284 -17.22 4.16 25.51
C LYS A 284 -16.34 2.91 25.42
N VAL A 285 -15.59 2.72 24.34
CA VAL A 285 -14.66 1.58 24.22
C VAL A 285 -13.41 1.81 25.06
N THR A 286 -12.85 3.02 25.04
CA THR A 286 -11.60 3.32 25.76
C THR A 286 -11.76 3.33 27.28
N GLN A 287 -12.97 3.53 27.80
CA GLN A 287 -13.33 3.36 29.21
C GLN A 287 -12.98 1.98 29.79
N TRP A 288 -12.85 0.95 28.96
CA TRP A 288 -12.53 -0.40 29.42
C TRP A 288 -11.04 -0.66 29.61
N PHE A 289 -10.22 0.34 29.27
CA PHE A 289 -8.77 0.28 29.22
C PHE A 289 -8.12 1.53 29.85
N ASP A 290 -8.90 2.42 30.46
CA ASP A 290 -8.47 3.74 30.94
C ASP A 290 -7.89 3.71 32.36
N GLY A 291 -7.88 2.54 33.01
CA GLY A 291 -7.33 2.32 34.33
C GLY A 291 -8.18 2.91 35.46
N VAL A 292 -9.43 3.32 35.21
CA VAL A 292 -10.33 3.91 36.20
C VAL A 292 -11.52 3.00 36.46
N GLU A 293 -11.59 2.38 37.63
CA GLU A 293 -12.70 1.50 38.02
C GLU A 293 -13.58 2.09 39.14
N ASP A 294 -14.85 2.34 38.83
CA ASP A 294 -15.89 2.73 39.78
C ASP A 294 -17.28 2.10 39.47
N SER A 295 -18.36 2.61 40.07
CA SER A 295 -19.72 2.08 39.87
C SER A 295 -20.33 2.44 38.49
N THR A 296 -19.70 3.37 37.77
CA THR A 296 -20.08 3.92 36.46
C THR A 296 -19.02 3.74 35.37
N ASN A 297 -17.75 3.53 35.74
CA ASN A 297 -16.63 3.25 34.83
C ASN A 297 -16.06 1.85 35.13
N LYS A 298 -16.20 0.90 34.18
CA LYS A 298 -15.85 -0.51 34.39
C LYS A 298 -14.67 -0.90 33.51
N GLU A 299 -13.76 -1.68 34.09
CA GLU A 299 -12.49 -2.08 33.46
C GLU A 299 -12.48 -3.57 33.08
N LEU A 300 -11.84 -3.92 31.96
CA LEU A 300 -11.76 -5.31 31.46
C LEU A 300 -10.95 -6.24 32.39
N ARG A 301 -11.38 -7.48 32.68
CA ARG A 301 -10.59 -8.45 33.49
C ARG A 301 -10.32 -9.76 32.75
N PHE A 302 -9.29 -10.51 33.17
CA PHE A 302 -8.98 -11.84 32.66
C PHE A 302 -9.53 -12.89 33.63
N ASP A 303 -10.41 -13.79 33.21
CA ASP A 303 -11.03 -14.76 34.12
C ASP A 303 -10.39 -16.16 34.05
N GLY A 304 -9.53 -16.39 33.04
CA GLY A 304 -8.71 -17.60 32.88
C GLY A 304 -9.51 -18.88 32.64
N LYS A 305 -10.79 -18.80 32.28
CA LYS A 305 -11.74 -19.92 32.38
C LYS A 305 -12.38 -20.41 31.09
N ARG A 306 -12.01 -19.93 29.89
CA ARG A 306 -12.83 -20.15 28.67
C ARG A 306 -12.03 -20.52 27.40
N PRO A 307 -12.56 -21.31 26.44
CA PRO A 307 -11.75 -21.85 25.33
C PRO A 307 -11.78 -21.00 24.04
N LEU A 308 -10.59 -20.77 23.48
CA LEU A 308 -10.29 -19.90 22.33
C LEU A 308 -11.15 -20.19 21.09
N THR A 309 -11.35 -21.47 20.78
CA THR A 309 -12.01 -21.89 19.53
C THR A 309 -13.49 -21.47 19.43
N GLN A 310 -14.19 -21.42 20.56
CA GLN A 310 -15.61 -21.10 20.62
C GLN A 310 -15.86 -19.61 20.42
N SER A 311 -14.96 -18.75 20.92
CA SER A 311 -15.02 -17.31 20.65
C SER A 311 -14.72 -16.95 19.22
N ILE A 312 -13.98 -17.79 18.50
CA ILE A 312 -13.69 -17.58 17.08
C ILE A 312 -14.88 -18.03 16.23
N ALA A 313 -15.33 -19.30 16.35
CA ALA A 313 -16.31 -19.87 15.40
C ALA A 313 -17.30 -20.93 15.91
N PHE A 314 -17.10 -21.59 17.06
CA PHE A 314 -17.83 -22.82 17.41
C PHE A 314 -18.69 -22.72 18.70
N SER A 315 -19.62 -21.79 18.79
CA SER A 315 -20.56 -21.70 19.92
C SER A 315 -21.46 -22.97 20.01
N GLU A 316 -21.40 -23.73 21.11
CA GLU A 316 -22.14 -25.02 21.27
C GLU A 316 -23.36 -24.93 22.20
N GLY A 317 -24.42 -25.70 21.89
CA GLY A 317 -25.52 -26.06 22.81
C GLY A 317 -26.90 -26.16 22.14
N ALA A 318 -27.64 -27.27 22.35
CA ALA A 318 -28.96 -27.51 21.75
C ALA A 318 -30.03 -26.43 22.09
N ASN A 319 -29.89 -25.77 23.24
CA ASN A 319 -30.77 -24.67 23.70
C ASN A 319 -30.31 -23.27 23.25
N TYR A 320 -29.12 -23.15 22.64
CA TYR A 320 -28.48 -21.88 22.30
C TYR A 320 -28.08 -21.78 20.82
N SER A 321 -28.34 -22.83 20.05
CA SER A 321 -28.21 -22.90 18.59
C SER A 321 -28.97 -21.82 17.82
N LYS A 322 -29.77 -21.00 18.52
CA LYS A 322 -30.63 -19.89 18.07
C LYS A 322 -30.13 -18.48 18.43
N LEU A 323 -28.91 -18.32 18.96
CA LEU A 323 -28.47 -17.06 19.57
C LEU A 323 -26.96 -16.78 19.31
N GLU A 324 -26.63 -15.53 18.98
CA GLU A 324 -25.26 -15.05 18.65
C GLU A 324 -24.24 -15.38 19.75
N GLY A 325 -23.02 -15.82 19.40
CA GLY A 325 -21.99 -16.09 20.40
C GLY A 325 -20.53 -16.19 19.96
N SER A 326 -20.18 -16.22 18.69
CA SER A 326 -18.77 -16.23 18.25
C SER A 326 -18.46 -15.04 17.35
N LEU A 327 -17.18 -14.73 17.14
CA LEU A 327 -16.76 -13.68 16.22
C LEU A 327 -17.31 -13.91 14.80
N ARG A 328 -17.37 -15.18 14.39
CA ARG A 328 -18.00 -15.62 13.14
C ARG A 328 -19.48 -15.23 13.04
N ASP A 329 -20.23 -15.41 14.14
CA ASP A 329 -21.67 -15.13 14.15
C ASP A 329 -21.95 -13.65 13.89
N PHE A 330 -21.07 -12.73 14.34
CA PHE A 330 -21.22 -11.31 14.04
C PHE A 330 -21.06 -11.00 12.55
N PHE A 331 -20.07 -11.59 11.87
CA PHE A 331 -19.95 -11.42 10.41
C PHE A 331 -21.09 -12.07 9.62
N CYS A 332 -21.81 -13.02 10.21
CA CYS A 332 -22.99 -13.67 9.63
C CYS A 332 -24.32 -13.12 10.15
N ALA A 333 -24.32 -12.06 10.97
CA ALA A 333 -25.52 -11.50 11.57
C ALA A 333 -26.35 -10.70 10.55
N ARG A 334 -27.67 -10.89 10.58
CA ARG A 334 -28.67 -10.16 9.79
C ARG A 334 -29.64 -9.42 10.72
N LYS A 335 -30.32 -8.41 10.17
CA LYS A 335 -31.33 -7.61 10.90
C LYS A 335 -32.38 -8.50 11.56
N SER A 336 -32.97 -8.00 12.65
CA SER A 336 -33.95 -8.73 13.47
C SER A 336 -33.39 -9.95 14.21
N GLY A 337 -32.08 -10.00 14.47
CA GLY A 337 -31.45 -11.02 15.31
C GLY A 337 -31.33 -12.40 14.66
N VAL A 338 -31.23 -12.45 13.33
CA VAL A 338 -31.09 -13.69 12.56
C VAL A 338 -29.63 -13.86 12.14
N TYR A 339 -28.94 -14.89 12.63
CA TYR A 339 -27.58 -15.23 12.20
C TYR A 339 -27.66 -16.33 11.13
N ASP A 340 -26.90 -16.18 10.06
CA ASP A 340 -27.04 -17.00 8.84
C ASP A 340 -25.69 -17.55 8.38
N ILE A 341 -25.09 -18.38 9.21
CA ILE A 341 -23.77 -19.00 8.97
C ILE A 341 -23.71 -19.85 7.70
N ASN A 342 -24.85 -20.35 7.24
CA ASN A 342 -24.97 -21.17 6.02
C ASN A 342 -25.38 -20.34 4.79
N ASP A 343 -25.48 -19.01 4.91
CA ASP A 343 -25.90 -18.10 3.84
C ASP A 343 -27.22 -18.51 3.16
N SER A 344 -28.16 -18.97 3.97
CA SER A 344 -29.47 -19.52 3.57
C SER A 344 -30.57 -18.46 3.48
N ARG A 345 -30.33 -17.22 3.92
CA ARG A 345 -31.31 -16.13 4.03
C ARG A 345 -30.90 -14.84 3.32
N PRO A 346 -30.54 -14.87 2.03
CA PRO A 346 -30.02 -13.71 1.28
C PRO A 346 -31.03 -12.56 1.10
N SER A 347 -32.30 -12.73 1.45
CA SER A 347 -33.30 -11.66 1.48
C SER A 347 -33.21 -10.75 2.71
N ALA A 348 -32.61 -11.21 3.82
CA ALA A 348 -32.49 -10.44 5.04
C ALA A 348 -31.20 -9.60 5.03
N GLU A 349 -31.31 -8.31 5.34
CA GLU A 349 -30.17 -7.39 5.29
C GLU A 349 -29.13 -7.72 6.38
N PRO A 350 -27.83 -7.76 6.05
CA PRO A 350 -26.77 -7.94 7.05
C PRO A 350 -26.72 -6.80 8.09
N THR A 351 -26.28 -7.11 9.30
CA THR A 351 -26.21 -6.15 10.41
C THR A 351 -24.95 -5.29 10.37
N TYR A 352 -23.78 -5.90 10.15
CA TYR A 352 -22.48 -5.21 10.25
C TYR A 352 -21.76 -5.03 8.91
N ILE A 353 -22.03 -5.91 7.94
CA ILE A 353 -21.49 -5.81 6.59
C ILE A 353 -22.41 -4.91 5.78
N ARG A 354 -21.98 -3.69 5.44
CA ARG A 354 -22.78 -2.71 4.71
C ARG A 354 -22.77 -2.98 3.22
N GLN A 355 -21.66 -3.47 2.69
CA GLN A 355 -21.46 -3.74 1.27
C GLN A 355 -20.62 -4.99 1.07
N TRP A 356 -20.84 -5.69 -0.05
CA TRP A 356 -20.18 -6.96 -0.33
C TRP A 356 -18.65 -6.86 -0.46
N CYS A 357 -18.09 -5.72 -0.94
CA CYS A 357 -16.63 -5.55 -1.03
C CYS A 357 -15.98 -5.02 0.25
N GLN A 358 -16.77 -4.67 1.28
CA GLN A 358 -16.24 -4.09 2.50
C GLN A 358 -15.21 -5.05 3.09
N GLY A 359 -13.99 -4.54 3.33
CA GLY A 359 -12.94 -5.34 3.96
C GLY A 359 -13.39 -5.77 5.36
N ASN A 360 -13.30 -7.06 5.64
CA ASN A 360 -13.67 -7.63 6.93
C ASN A 360 -12.43 -8.24 7.57
N TYR A 361 -12.06 -7.73 8.74
CA TYR A 361 -10.84 -8.09 9.42
C TYR A 361 -11.11 -8.47 10.86
N ALA A 362 -10.42 -9.51 11.33
CA ALA A 362 -10.37 -9.90 12.72
C ALA A 362 -8.94 -9.78 13.25
N ILE A 363 -8.75 -9.23 14.43
CA ILE A 363 -7.46 -9.21 15.13
C ILE A 363 -7.61 -10.02 16.41
N ILE A 364 -6.94 -11.16 16.49
CA ILE A 364 -7.01 -12.06 17.64
C ILE A 364 -5.76 -11.85 18.49
N LEU A 365 -5.94 -11.31 19.70
CA LEU A 365 -4.89 -11.18 20.70
C LEU A 365 -4.94 -12.43 21.56
N THR A 366 -3.89 -13.24 21.56
CA THR A 366 -3.90 -14.53 22.27
C THR A 366 -2.52 -14.99 22.72
N ALA A 367 -2.49 -15.70 23.84
CA ALA A 367 -1.34 -16.48 24.31
C ALA A 367 -1.55 -18.01 24.10
N GLY A 368 -2.62 -18.39 23.38
CA GLY A 368 -2.97 -19.77 23.05
C GLY A 368 -3.52 -20.58 24.22
N GLY A 369 -4.43 -20.00 25.02
CA GLY A 369 -4.95 -20.64 26.24
C GLY A 369 -5.71 -21.96 26.02
N GLN A 370 -6.03 -22.63 27.13
CA GLN A 370 -6.46 -24.04 27.13
C GLN A 370 -7.73 -24.32 26.31
N ASN A 371 -7.62 -25.14 25.27
CA ASN A 371 -8.74 -25.79 24.59
C ASN A 371 -9.29 -26.93 25.43
N ARG A 372 -10.18 -26.64 26.39
CA ARG A 372 -10.84 -27.66 27.22
C ARG A 372 -11.68 -28.68 26.43
N ASP A 373 -12.08 -28.34 25.20
CA ASP A 373 -13.02 -29.13 24.39
C ASP A 373 -12.36 -29.89 23.22
N ASN A 374 -11.02 -29.97 23.17
CA ASN A 374 -10.26 -30.70 22.14
C ASN A 374 -10.51 -30.28 20.67
N THR A 375 -11.03 -29.06 20.47
CA THR A 375 -11.25 -28.43 19.15
C THR A 375 -10.00 -27.69 18.67
N ASP A 376 -9.75 -27.72 17.36
CA ASP A 376 -8.58 -27.11 16.73
C ASP A 376 -8.77 -25.60 16.47
N PRO A 377 -7.94 -24.71 17.03
CA PRO A 377 -8.04 -23.27 16.81
C PRO A 377 -7.69 -22.86 15.37
N VAL A 378 -6.90 -23.67 14.64
CA VAL A 378 -6.63 -23.45 13.21
C VAL A 378 -7.93 -23.60 12.41
N GLU A 379 -8.73 -24.63 12.70
CA GLU A 379 -10.03 -24.85 12.05
C GLU A 379 -11.08 -23.80 12.45
N ALA A 380 -11.00 -23.28 13.68
CA ALA A 380 -11.85 -22.15 14.08
C ALA A 380 -11.53 -20.89 13.27
N VAL A 381 -10.24 -20.57 13.08
CA VAL A 381 -9.81 -19.45 12.22
C VAL A 381 -10.21 -19.71 10.77
N ARG A 382 -10.07 -20.94 10.25
CA ARG A 382 -10.52 -21.30 8.90
C ARG A 382 -12.01 -21.07 8.72
N ALA A 383 -12.81 -21.45 9.72
CA ALA A 383 -14.25 -21.27 9.70
C ALA A 383 -14.65 -19.79 9.77
N LEU A 384 -13.89 -18.96 10.48
CA LEU A 384 -14.07 -17.50 10.49
C LEU A 384 -13.69 -16.89 9.13
N TYR A 385 -12.54 -17.26 8.56
CA TYR A 385 -12.09 -16.77 7.26
C TYR A 385 -13.13 -17.05 6.16
N ASN A 386 -13.66 -18.28 6.15
CA ASN A 386 -14.68 -18.73 5.20
C ASN A 386 -16.08 -18.14 5.44
N ALA A 387 -16.29 -17.38 6.51
CA ALA A 387 -17.58 -16.80 6.85
C ALA A 387 -17.94 -15.71 5.83
N ARG A 388 -18.87 -16.04 4.93
CA ARG A 388 -19.33 -15.16 3.87
C ARG A 388 -20.84 -15.25 3.73
N ILE A 389 -21.49 -14.10 3.64
CA ILE A 389 -22.93 -13.98 3.45
C ILE A 389 -23.23 -13.24 2.14
N SER A 390 -24.39 -13.50 1.56
CA SER A 390 -24.93 -12.80 0.40
C SER A 390 -26.17 -12.01 0.78
N TYR A 391 -26.45 -10.95 0.02
CA TYR A 391 -27.65 -10.14 0.19
C TYR A 391 -28.18 -9.69 -1.16
N TYR A 392 -29.49 -9.82 -1.40
CA TYR A 392 -30.11 -9.45 -2.68
C TYR A 392 -29.84 -8.00 -3.08
N GLY A 393 -29.78 -7.09 -2.10
CA GLY A 393 -29.46 -5.69 -2.34
C GLY A 393 -28.04 -5.42 -2.84
N TRP A 394 -27.13 -6.40 -2.77
CA TRP A 394 -25.79 -6.33 -3.35
C TRP A 394 -25.75 -6.79 -4.82
N GLY A 395 -26.86 -7.30 -5.36
CA GLY A 395 -26.95 -7.76 -6.73
C GLY A 395 -26.26 -9.11 -6.98
N VAL A 396 -26.07 -9.42 -8.26
CA VAL A 396 -25.51 -10.69 -8.74
C VAL A 396 -24.05 -10.47 -9.15
N ASP A 397 -23.19 -11.43 -8.80
CA ASP A 397 -21.82 -11.53 -9.29
C ASP A 397 -21.86 -12.05 -10.74
N PRO A 398 -21.43 -11.26 -11.74
CA PRO A 398 -21.44 -11.65 -13.14
C PRO A 398 -20.55 -12.89 -13.41
N ALA A 399 -19.51 -13.09 -12.60
CA ALA A 399 -18.59 -14.21 -12.75
C ALA A 399 -19.18 -15.51 -12.22
N THR A 400 -20.14 -15.51 -11.29
CA THR A 400 -20.70 -16.76 -10.75
C THR A 400 -22.18 -16.94 -11.05
N GLY A 401 -22.87 -15.89 -11.50
CA GLY A 401 -24.33 -15.89 -11.65
C GLY A 401 -25.08 -15.99 -10.32
N SER A 402 -24.38 -15.94 -9.20
CA SER A 402 -24.92 -16.02 -7.84
C SER A 402 -24.96 -14.64 -7.18
N TYR A 403 -25.74 -14.49 -6.12
CA TYR A 403 -25.72 -13.23 -5.35
C TYR A 403 -24.31 -12.93 -4.84
N ARG A 404 -23.91 -11.65 -4.92
CA ARG A 404 -22.60 -11.20 -4.44
C ARG A 404 -22.44 -11.55 -2.96
N LYS A 405 -21.31 -12.16 -2.62
CA LYS A 405 -20.95 -12.51 -1.24
C LYS A 405 -20.01 -11.46 -0.66
N SER A 406 -20.12 -11.23 0.64
CA SER A 406 -19.18 -10.42 1.41
C SER A 406 -17.74 -10.89 1.21
N GLN A 407 -16.74 -10.01 1.40
CA GLN A 407 -15.35 -10.44 1.44
C GLN A 407 -15.11 -11.44 2.60
N PRO A 408 -14.15 -12.37 2.45
CA PRO A 408 -13.74 -13.24 3.55
C PRO A 408 -13.26 -12.41 4.75
N VAL A 409 -13.25 -13.02 5.93
CA VAL A 409 -12.76 -12.36 7.14
C VAL A 409 -11.27 -12.64 7.28
N LYS A 410 -10.42 -11.69 6.88
CA LYS A 410 -8.98 -11.83 7.05
C LYS A 410 -8.60 -11.72 8.53
N VAL A 411 -7.85 -12.69 9.04
CA VAL A 411 -7.55 -12.82 10.47
C VAL A 411 -6.07 -12.56 10.73
N PHE A 412 -5.78 -11.57 11.57
CA PHE A 412 -4.44 -11.30 12.08
C PHE A 412 -4.30 -11.86 13.49
N VAL A 413 -3.21 -12.60 13.73
CA VAL A 413 -2.90 -13.16 15.06
C VAL A 413 -1.82 -12.31 15.71
N VAL A 414 -2.14 -11.73 16.87
CA VAL A 414 -1.19 -11.02 17.74
C VAL A 414 -0.86 -11.95 18.90
N ALA A 415 0.33 -12.52 18.85
CA ALA A 415 0.77 -13.61 19.71
C ALA A 415 1.61 -13.10 20.88
N PHE A 416 1.16 -13.38 22.10
CA PHE A 416 1.89 -13.13 23.36
C PHE A 416 2.69 -14.38 23.76
N VAL A 417 3.67 -14.77 22.92
CA VAL A 417 4.49 -15.97 23.12
C VAL A 417 5.93 -15.73 22.66
N ASN A 418 6.89 -16.43 23.30
CA ASN A 418 8.29 -16.43 22.88
C ASN A 418 8.42 -16.89 21.39
N PRO A 419 9.00 -16.09 20.49
CA PRO A 419 9.14 -16.43 19.08
C PRO A 419 10.21 -17.52 18.87
N ASN A 420 11.10 -17.74 19.84
CA ASN A 420 12.17 -18.74 19.80
C ASN A 420 12.05 -19.68 21.01
N PRO A 421 10.98 -20.50 21.09
CA PRO A 421 10.76 -21.35 22.25
C PRO A 421 11.75 -22.53 22.28
N THR A 422 12.23 -22.86 23.47
CA THR A 422 13.18 -23.97 23.68
C THR A 422 12.47 -25.30 23.98
N SER A 423 11.33 -25.24 24.64
CA SER A 423 10.46 -26.33 25.06
C SER A 423 9.64 -26.93 23.93
N ASP A 424 9.29 -28.21 24.06
CA ASP A 424 8.42 -28.88 23.10
C ASP A 424 7.00 -28.27 23.08
N LYS A 425 6.47 -27.88 24.24
CA LYS A 425 5.15 -27.21 24.35
C LYS A 425 5.16 -25.82 23.74
N GLY A 426 6.21 -25.03 24.00
CA GLY A 426 6.38 -23.72 23.37
C GLY A 426 6.52 -23.83 21.85
N ARG A 427 7.31 -24.80 21.35
CA ARG A 427 7.42 -25.09 19.91
C ARG A 427 6.09 -25.54 19.29
N GLN A 428 5.28 -26.33 20.01
CA GLN A 428 3.95 -26.73 19.54
C GLN A 428 2.99 -25.56 19.46
N LEU A 429 2.93 -24.73 20.50
CA LEU A 429 2.08 -23.53 20.52
C LEU A 429 2.47 -22.55 19.41
N LYS A 430 3.76 -22.29 19.22
CA LYS A 430 4.27 -21.46 18.12
C LYS A 430 3.76 -21.96 16.77
N ARG A 431 3.90 -23.27 16.49
CA ARG A 431 3.40 -23.86 15.24
C ARG A 431 1.89 -23.68 15.06
N THR A 432 1.10 -23.81 16.13
CA THR A 432 -0.35 -23.59 16.07
C THR A 432 -0.67 -22.13 15.73
N LEU A 433 0.01 -21.16 16.35
CA LEU A 433 -0.21 -19.74 16.08
C LEU A 433 0.27 -19.33 14.67
N GLU A 434 1.36 -19.94 14.17
CA GLU A 434 1.81 -19.80 12.78
C GLU A 434 0.77 -20.30 11.79
N LYS A 435 0.22 -21.50 12.01
CA LYS A 435 -0.89 -22.05 11.20
C LYS A 435 -2.15 -21.21 11.28
N MET A 436 -2.51 -20.67 12.45
CA MET A 436 -3.66 -19.78 12.60
C MET A 436 -3.47 -18.49 11.78
N ALA A 437 -2.27 -17.88 11.81
CA ALA A 437 -2.00 -16.67 11.04
C ALA A 437 -2.03 -16.94 9.53
N ASP A 438 -1.42 -18.04 9.10
CA ASP A 438 -1.39 -18.51 7.70
C ASP A 438 -2.81 -18.72 7.15
N VAL A 439 -3.60 -19.57 7.81
CA VAL A 439 -4.99 -19.81 7.43
C VAL A 439 -5.86 -18.55 7.55
N GLY A 440 -5.51 -17.65 8.46
CA GLY A 440 -6.16 -16.36 8.62
C GLY A 440 -5.95 -15.41 7.42
N ASP A 441 -4.87 -15.59 6.66
CA ASP A 441 -4.53 -14.74 5.51
C ASP A 441 -5.32 -15.12 4.25
N ASP A 442 -5.31 -16.42 3.90
CA ASP A 442 -5.86 -16.91 2.63
C ASP A 442 -6.74 -18.18 2.74
N GLY A 443 -6.97 -18.68 3.95
CA GLY A 443 -7.75 -19.89 4.20
C GLY A 443 -7.01 -21.20 3.98
N LEU A 444 -5.71 -21.18 3.64
CA LEU A 444 -4.86 -22.34 3.35
C LEU A 444 -3.68 -22.42 4.35
N GLU A 445 -3.05 -23.60 4.42
CA GLU A 445 -1.80 -23.79 5.18
C GLU A 445 -0.62 -23.86 4.20
N ASN A 446 -0.15 -22.72 3.71
CA ASN A 446 0.89 -22.62 2.69
C ASN A 446 2.05 -21.67 3.05
N GLY A 447 2.07 -21.14 4.28
CA GLY A 447 3.06 -20.18 4.77
C GLY A 447 2.87 -18.75 4.26
N SER A 448 1.65 -18.37 3.88
CA SER A 448 1.28 -17.03 3.40
C SER A 448 1.51 -15.93 4.45
N ALA A 449 1.31 -16.26 5.73
CA ALA A 449 1.46 -15.32 6.83
C ALA A 449 2.04 -15.95 8.11
N SER A 450 2.43 -15.07 9.03
CA SER A 450 2.94 -15.44 10.37
C SER A 450 2.36 -14.48 11.42
N PRO A 451 2.22 -14.92 12.68
CA PRO A 451 1.69 -14.09 13.74
C PRO A 451 2.62 -12.92 14.06
N PHE A 452 2.02 -11.84 14.53
CA PHE A 452 2.76 -10.71 15.09
C PHE A 452 3.10 -11.04 16.54
N TYR A 453 4.37 -11.31 16.82
CA TYR A 453 4.85 -11.60 18.16
C TYR A 453 4.97 -10.31 18.98
N ALA A 454 4.07 -10.13 19.95
CA ALA A 454 3.93 -8.90 20.74
C ALA A 454 4.50 -9.07 22.16
N ASN A 455 5.81 -9.33 22.23
CA ASN A 455 6.49 -9.68 23.49
C ASN A 455 6.97 -8.47 24.30
N ASP A 456 6.65 -7.26 23.88
CA ASP A 456 6.78 -6.03 24.64
C ASP A 456 5.78 -4.97 24.12
N VAL A 457 5.80 -3.78 24.73
CA VAL A 457 4.90 -2.66 24.37
C VAL A 457 5.18 -2.16 22.95
N GLY A 458 6.45 -2.06 22.58
CA GLY A 458 6.87 -1.64 21.24
C GLY A 458 6.34 -2.61 20.21
N ALA A 459 6.70 -3.89 20.33
CA ALA A 459 6.25 -4.95 19.42
C ALA A 459 4.71 -5.05 19.30
N LEU A 460 3.96 -4.77 20.37
CA LEU A 460 2.50 -4.71 20.33
C LEU A 460 1.98 -3.49 19.56
N MET A 461 2.53 -2.30 19.82
CA MET A 461 2.20 -1.09 19.03
C MET A 461 2.56 -1.29 17.56
N ASP A 462 3.67 -1.96 17.29
CA ASP A 462 4.18 -2.27 15.95
C ASP A 462 3.27 -3.23 15.21
N ALA A 463 2.80 -4.28 15.89
CA ALA A 463 1.83 -5.23 15.36
C ALA A 463 0.57 -4.51 14.88
N PHE A 464 -0.04 -3.68 15.72
CA PHE A 464 -1.25 -2.96 15.36
C PHE A 464 -1.04 -1.95 14.23
N ARG A 465 0.06 -1.18 14.24
CA ARG A 465 0.40 -0.26 13.15
C ARG A 465 0.50 -1.00 11.82
N ARG A 466 1.25 -2.11 11.77
CA ARG A 466 1.41 -2.93 10.55
C ARG A 466 0.10 -3.54 10.08
N ILE A 467 -0.74 -4.02 11.00
CA ILE A 467 -2.06 -4.57 10.68
C ILE A 467 -2.95 -3.49 10.06
N PHE A 468 -3.07 -2.33 10.69
CA PHE A 468 -3.91 -1.25 10.16
C PHE A 468 -3.33 -0.65 8.87
N ASP A 469 -2.01 -0.57 8.71
CA ASP A 469 -1.38 -0.23 7.42
C ASP A 469 -1.78 -1.23 6.33
N SER A 470 -1.73 -2.54 6.61
CA SER A 470 -2.18 -3.57 5.66
C SER A 470 -3.68 -3.47 5.33
N ILE A 471 -4.51 -3.11 6.30
CA ILE A 471 -5.97 -2.94 6.14
C ILE A 471 -6.27 -1.70 5.29
N ASN A 472 -5.46 -0.65 5.45
CA ASN A 472 -5.70 0.68 4.91
C ASN A 472 -4.91 0.97 3.62
N SER A 473 -3.86 0.21 3.31
CA SER A 473 -3.02 0.43 2.14
C SER A 473 -3.66 -0.13 0.88
N ASN A 474 -3.97 0.75 -0.07
CA ASN A 474 -4.19 0.35 -1.46
C ASN A 474 -2.83 0.30 -2.16
N ALA A 475 -2.24 -0.90 -2.19
CA ALA A 475 -1.02 -1.16 -2.93
C ALA A 475 -1.34 -1.56 -4.38
N GLY A 476 -0.55 -1.07 -5.33
CA GLY A 476 -0.70 -1.45 -6.73
C GLY A 476 0.55 -1.15 -7.54
N SER A 477 0.63 -1.71 -8.74
CA SER A 477 1.67 -1.37 -9.71
C SER A 477 1.23 -0.22 -10.59
N GLY A 478 2.14 0.71 -10.87
CA GLY A 478 1.87 1.84 -11.74
C GLY A 478 2.28 1.64 -13.21
N GLY A 479 2.91 0.52 -13.57
CA GLY A 479 3.40 0.30 -14.94
C GLY A 479 3.73 -1.15 -15.28
N ALA A 480 4.29 -1.33 -16.48
CA ALA A 480 4.64 -2.66 -17.00
C ALA A 480 5.83 -3.28 -16.26
N PRO A 481 5.77 -4.57 -15.88
CA PRO A 481 6.89 -5.23 -15.22
C PRO A 481 8.07 -5.41 -16.19
N VAL A 482 9.29 -5.33 -15.68
CA VAL A 482 10.51 -5.55 -16.45
C VAL A 482 10.87 -7.03 -16.40
N VAL A 483 10.80 -7.71 -17.54
CA VAL A 483 11.20 -9.12 -17.67
C VAL A 483 12.67 -9.19 -18.12
N SER A 484 13.47 -9.96 -17.38
CA SER A 484 14.90 -10.20 -17.61
C SER A 484 15.19 -11.70 -17.72
N PRO A 485 15.40 -12.23 -18.94
CA PRO A 485 15.79 -13.62 -19.11
C PRO A 485 17.26 -13.84 -18.75
N ARG A 486 17.54 -14.96 -18.08
CA ARG A 486 18.88 -15.39 -17.68
C ARG A 486 19.41 -16.48 -18.61
N LYS A 487 20.74 -16.62 -18.68
CA LYS A 487 21.40 -17.57 -19.58
C LYS A 487 21.21 -19.03 -19.16
N ASP A 488 21.00 -19.28 -17.87
CA ASP A 488 20.68 -20.58 -17.28
C ASP A 488 19.22 -21.01 -17.52
N GLY A 489 18.42 -20.15 -18.17
CA GLY A 489 17.01 -20.40 -18.43
C GLY A 489 16.07 -19.80 -17.38
N GLU A 490 16.59 -19.25 -16.27
CA GLU A 490 15.78 -18.51 -15.31
C GLU A 490 15.23 -17.22 -15.94
N THR A 491 14.18 -16.67 -15.34
CA THR A 491 13.62 -15.38 -15.74
C THR A 491 13.33 -14.58 -14.49
N PHE A 492 13.90 -13.39 -14.39
CA PHE A 492 13.58 -12.45 -13.32
C PHE A 492 12.56 -11.44 -13.82
N VAL A 493 11.63 -11.07 -12.94
CA VAL A 493 10.60 -10.07 -13.22
C VAL A 493 10.65 -9.04 -12.12
N TYR A 494 10.86 -7.79 -12.50
CA TYR A 494 10.81 -6.66 -11.59
C TYR A 494 9.46 -5.98 -11.71
N SER A 495 8.78 -5.82 -10.57
CA SER A 495 7.52 -5.11 -10.47
C SER A 495 7.69 -3.90 -9.57
N SER A 496 7.31 -2.73 -10.06
CA SER A 496 7.19 -1.49 -9.28
C SER A 496 5.86 -1.48 -8.55
N SER A 497 5.85 -1.04 -7.29
CA SER A 497 4.60 -0.80 -6.56
C SER A 497 4.62 0.55 -5.86
N PHE A 498 3.41 1.03 -5.57
CA PHE A 498 3.16 2.19 -4.74
C PHE A 498 2.07 1.87 -3.72
N SER A 499 2.11 2.57 -2.59
CA SER A 499 1.09 2.52 -1.56
C SER A 499 0.68 3.93 -1.18
N VAL A 500 -0.62 4.19 -1.22
CA VAL A 500 -1.22 5.48 -0.86
C VAL A 500 -1.70 5.41 0.60
N PRO A 501 -1.14 6.21 1.53
CA PRO A 501 -1.65 6.30 2.90
C PRO A 501 -3.07 6.88 2.94
N SER A 502 -3.91 6.46 3.91
CA SER A 502 -5.30 6.94 4.06
C SER A 502 -5.44 8.45 4.28
N SER A 503 -4.37 9.12 4.73
CA SER A 503 -4.24 10.58 4.81
C SER A 503 -3.72 11.17 3.51
N SER A 504 -4.18 10.67 2.36
CA SER A 504 -3.62 10.86 1.00
C SER A 504 -3.32 12.29 0.55
N ARG A 505 -3.81 13.31 1.26
CA ARG A 505 -3.50 14.74 1.03
C ARG A 505 -2.30 15.26 1.81
N ALA A 506 -1.79 14.53 2.80
CA ALA A 506 -0.88 15.02 3.82
C ALA A 506 0.49 14.33 3.87
N MET A 507 0.70 13.24 3.11
CA MET A 507 1.86 12.36 3.23
C MET A 507 2.39 11.91 1.87
N GLN A 508 3.72 11.81 1.74
CA GLN A 508 4.40 11.20 0.60
C GLN A 508 3.96 9.74 0.44
N TRP A 509 3.83 9.28 -0.80
CA TRP A 509 3.45 7.89 -1.09
C TRP A 509 4.68 6.99 -0.99
N LYS A 510 4.48 5.81 -0.38
CA LYS A 510 5.53 4.80 -0.23
C LYS A 510 5.67 4.04 -1.55
N GLY A 511 6.89 3.69 -1.97
CA GLY A 511 7.12 2.82 -3.13
C GLY A 511 8.02 1.63 -2.84
N ASP A 512 7.97 0.66 -3.74
CA ASP A 512 8.86 -0.50 -3.73
C ASP A 512 9.14 -1.00 -5.15
N ILE A 513 10.24 -1.73 -5.31
CA ILE A 513 10.53 -2.55 -6.48
C ILE A 513 10.85 -3.95 -5.99
N VAL A 514 10.03 -4.91 -6.41
CA VAL A 514 10.15 -6.31 -6.01
C VAL A 514 10.68 -7.12 -7.18
N CYS A 515 11.73 -7.91 -6.93
CA CYS A 515 12.25 -8.89 -7.87
C CYS A 515 11.63 -10.26 -7.59
N TYR A 516 11.12 -10.89 -8.64
CA TYR A 516 10.63 -12.26 -8.62
C TYR A 516 11.45 -13.15 -9.55
N GLY A 517 11.77 -14.36 -9.12
CA GLY A 517 12.21 -15.45 -9.97
C GLY A 517 11.06 -16.42 -10.23
N PHE A 518 11.24 -17.30 -11.22
CA PHE A 518 10.29 -18.37 -11.51
C PHE A 518 11.00 -19.72 -11.40
N ASP A 519 10.41 -20.64 -10.64
CA ASP A 519 10.92 -22.02 -10.59
C ASP A 519 10.58 -22.80 -11.88
N LYS A 520 10.98 -24.07 -11.92
CA LYS A 520 10.78 -24.95 -13.09
C LYS A 520 9.30 -25.22 -13.38
N ASP A 521 8.45 -25.16 -12.36
CA ASP A 521 6.99 -25.33 -12.46
C ASP A 521 6.29 -23.98 -12.76
N GLY A 522 7.07 -22.92 -12.93
CA GLY A 522 6.61 -21.57 -13.20
C GLY A 522 5.91 -20.93 -12.01
N ASN A 523 6.17 -21.38 -10.78
CA ASN A 523 5.76 -20.67 -9.56
C ASN A 523 6.67 -19.48 -9.33
N GLN A 524 6.04 -18.39 -8.90
CA GLN A 524 6.69 -17.13 -8.64
C GLN A 524 7.35 -17.16 -7.25
N THR A 525 8.61 -16.76 -7.16
CA THR A 525 9.39 -16.72 -5.92
C THR A 525 9.95 -15.31 -5.70
N ARG A 526 9.61 -14.66 -4.59
CA ARG A 526 10.18 -13.33 -4.25
C ARG A 526 11.68 -13.49 -3.95
N LYS A 527 12.52 -12.67 -4.60
CA LYS A 527 13.98 -12.68 -4.43
C LYS A 527 14.44 -11.58 -3.49
N TRP A 528 14.02 -10.35 -3.73
CA TRP A 528 14.33 -9.18 -2.89
C TRP A 528 13.35 -8.04 -3.13
N SER A 529 13.35 -7.05 -2.24
CA SER A 529 12.62 -5.79 -2.33
C SER A 529 13.58 -4.62 -2.13
N ALA A 530 13.52 -3.63 -3.02
CA ALA A 530 14.37 -2.45 -2.96
C ALA A 530 14.06 -1.61 -1.71
N ALA A 531 12.78 -1.42 -1.37
CA ALA A 531 12.38 -0.65 -0.19
C ALA A 531 12.87 -1.34 1.10
N GLU A 532 12.68 -2.67 1.21
CA GLU A 532 13.19 -3.47 2.33
C GLU A 532 14.71 -3.32 2.50
N MET A 533 15.47 -3.44 1.40
CA MET A 533 16.93 -3.36 1.45
C MET A 533 17.43 -1.94 1.77
N LEU A 534 16.75 -0.92 1.25
CA LEU A 534 17.04 0.48 1.58
C LEU A 534 16.77 0.80 3.05
N ASN A 535 15.65 0.32 3.58
CA ASN A 535 15.26 0.58 4.97
C ASN A 535 16.23 -0.04 5.98
N LYS A 536 16.79 -1.22 5.65
CA LYS A 536 17.85 -1.89 6.45
C LYS A 536 19.15 -1.11 6.51
N ARG A 537 19.41 -0.19 5.59
CA ARG A 537 20.64 0.60 5.51
C ARG A 537 20.51 1.90 6.32
N GLU A 538 21.59 2.31 6.97
CA GLU A 538 21.67 3.64 7.60
C GLU A 538 21.57 4.75 6.54
N HIS A 539 20.82 5.82 6.84
CA HIS A 539 20.68 6.96 5.93
C HIS A 539 22.03 7.61 5.59
N SER A 540 22.97 7.62 6.55
CA SER A 540 24.34 8.14 6.41
C SER A 540 25.24 7.28 5.52
N ASP A 541 24.96 5.98 5.43
CA ASP A 541 25.71 5.05 4.59
C ASP A 541 25.33 5.14 3.11
N ARG A 542 24.21 5.79 2.78
CA ARG A 542 23.78 5.97 1.39
C ARG A 542 24.69 6.94 0.65
N ALA A 543 24.70 6.82 -0.68
CA ALA A 543 25.44 7.72 -1.56
C ALA A 543 24.47 8.51 -2.42
N LEU A 544 24.51 9.84 -2.30
CA LEU A 544 23.75 10.75 -3.15
C LEU A 544 24.67 11.42 -4.16
N LEU A 545 24.32 11.30 -5.43
CA LEU A 545 24.94 12.01 -6.54
C LEU A 545 24.06 13.21 -6.94
N ALA A 546 24.67 14.34 -7.26
CA ALA A 546 23.97 15.52 -7.76
C ALA A 546 24.86 16.30 -8.74
N VAL A 547 24.25 17.06 -9.65
CA VAL A 547 24.98 17.98 -10.53
C VAL A 547 25.13 19.32 -9.82
N VAL A 548 26.35 19.64 -9.39
CA VAL A 548 26.69 20.91 -8.75
C VAL A 548 27.16 21.89 -9.82
N ASN A 549 26.52 23.07 -9.90
CA ASN A 549 26.85 24.08 -10.92
C ASN A 549 28.34 24.48 -10.85
N GLY A 550 29.03 24.47 -11.99
CA GLY A 550 30.47 24.72 -12.11
C GLY A 550 31.37 23.50 -11.82
N GLU A 551 30.86 22.52 -11.08
CA GLU A 551 31.61 21.38 -10.57
C GLU A 551 31.28 20.06 -11.32
N GLY A 552 30.05 19.95 -11.82
CA GLY A 552 29.52 18.78 -12.50
C GLY A 552 28.93 17.73 -11.57
N LEU A 553 28.88 16.47 -12.02
CA LEU A 553 28.37 15.37 -11.20
C LEU A 553 29.31 15.11 -10.01
N LYS A 554 28.79 15.26 -8.80
CA LYS A 554 29.51 15.02 -7.56
C LYS A 554 28.75 14.04 -6.68
N ARG A 555 29.51 13.29 -5.89
CA ARG A 555 28.97 12.58 -4.73
C ARG A 555 28.83 13.59 -3.60
N VAL A 556 27.61 14.04 -3.35
CA VAL A 556 27.29 15.09 -2.38
C VAL A 556 27.01 14.56 -0.99
N LEU A 557 26.63 13.29 -0.85
CA LEU A 557 26.64 12.56 0.42
C LEU A 557 27.67 11.44 0.36
N ASN A 558 28.62 11.44 1.30
CA ASN A 558 29.60 10.37 1.45
C ASN A 558 29.91 10.15 2.94
N SER A 559 29.84 8.90 3.40
CA SER A 559 30.16 8.51 4.79
C SER A 559 29.47 9.40 5.84
N GLY A 560 28.20 9.73 5.62
CA GLY A 560 27.39 10.52 6.54
C GLY A 560 27.56 12.05 6.47
N SER A 561 28.46 12.58 5.65
CA SER A 561 28.67 14.03 5.52
C SER A 561 28.24 14.57 4.17
N PHE A 562 27.57 15.73 4.18
CA PHE A 562 27.20 16.47 2.97
C PHE A 562 28.30 17.45 2.55
N SER A 563 28.48 17.59 1.23
CA SER A 563 29.40 18.56 0.61
C SER A 563 28.65 19.48 -0.34
N TYR A 564 29.22 20.65 -0.66
CA TYR A 564 28.66 21.64 -1.59
C TYR A 564 27.32 22.25 -1.15
N LEU A 565 27.07 22.34 0.16
CA LEU A 565 25.78 22.78 0.71
C LEU A 565 25.37 24.18 0.28
N ASP A 566 26.29 25.14 0.19
CA ASP A 566 25.99 26.50 -0.27
C ASP A 566 25.54 26.52 -1.73
N GLN A 567 26.24 25.79 -2.61
CA GLN A 567 25.89 25.68 -4.02
C GLN A 567 24.54 24.97 -4.20
N LEU A 568 24.31 23.89 -3.46
CA LEU A 568 23.06 23.13 -3.49
C LEU A 568 21.89 23.96 -2.93
N ALA A 569 22.11 24.72 -1.85
CA ALA A 569 21.11 25.63 -1.29
C ALA A 569 20.70 26.70 -2.31
N SER A 570 21.68 27.30 -2.99
CA SER A 570 21.43 28.27 -4.07
C SER A 570 20.68 27.64 -5.24
N GLN A 571 21.08 26.44 -5.70
CA GLN A 571 20.37 25.70 -6.76
C GLN A 571 18.91 25.42 -6.37
N MET A 572 18.67 24.96 -5.15
CA MET A 572 17.34 24.69 -4.62
C MET A 572 16.51 25.97 -4.37
N GLY A 573 17.09 27.16 -4.52
CA GLY A 573 16.41 28.44 -4.30
C GLY A 573 16.12 28.72 -2.83
N LEU A 574 16.91 28.17 -1.90
CA LEU A 574 16.75 28.39 -0.46
C LEU A 574 17.31 29.75 -0.04
N SER A 575 16.64 30.40 0.90
CA SER A 575 17.01 31.71 1.45
C SER A 575 17.28 31.62 2.95
N SER A 576 18.13 32.50 3.48
CA SER A 576 18.56 32.51 4.90
C SER A 576 17.52 33.07 5.89
N SER A 577 16.25 32.65 5.78
CA SER A 577 15.19 33.03 6.72
C SER A 577 15.16 32.09 7.93
N GLY A 578 15.62 32.55 9.10
CA GLY A 578 15.67 31.77 10.34
C GLY A 578 16.97 30.97 10.50
N ALA A 579 17.25 30.05 9.56
CA ALA A 579 18.47 29.26 9.48
C ALA A 579 19.29 29.63 8.22
N SER A 580 20.60 29.35 8.20
CA SER A 580 21.41 29.53 6.99
C SER A 580 20.86 28.68 5.84
N ALA A 581 20.99 29.14 4.59
CA ALA A 581 20.49 28.40 3.42
C ALA A 581 21.17 27.03 3.29
N ALA A 582 22.48 26.95 3.56
CA ALA A 582 23.24 25.70 3.62
C ALA A 582 22.73 24.75 4.71
N THR A 583 22.42 25.26 5.90
CA THR A 583 21.80 24.47 6.96
C THR A 583 20.46 23.92 6.48
N GLN A 584 19.57 24.76 5.94
CA GLN A 584 18.27 24.30 5.41
C GLN A 584 18.42 23.21 4.34
N ALA A 585 19.39 23.37 3.42
CA ALA A 585 19.73 22.36 2.42
C ALA A 585 20.15 21.04 3.07
N GLU A 586 21.05 21.10 4.06
CA GLU A 586 21.51 19.92 4.79
C GLU A 586 20.36 19.19 5.49
N LEU A 587 19.50 19.90 6.21
CA LEU A 587 18.37 19.27 6.92
C LEU A 587 17.41 18.59 5.93
N PHE A 588 17.11 19.25 4.81
CA PHE A 588 16.26 18.68 3.76
C PHE A 588 16.88 17.43 3.13
N LEU A 589 18.17 17.49 2.78
CA LEU A 589 18.86 16.36 2.18
C LEU A 589 19.00 15.19 3.17
N ARG A 590 19.25 15.45 4.45
CA ARG A 590 19.21 14.41 5.51
C ARG A 590 17.86 13.70 5.54
N TRP A 591 16.76 14.45 5.53
CA TRP A 591 15.41 13.88 5.46
C TRP A 591 15.19 13.05 4.19
N LEU A 592 15.55 13.59 3.01
CA LEU A 592 15.43 12.89 1.73
C LEU A 592 16.17 11.55 1.74
N MET A 593 17.33 11.51 2.42
CA MET A 593 18.15 10.29 2.53
C MET A 593 17.65 9.31 3.59
N GLY A 594 16.75 9.73 4.48
CA GLY A 594 16.07 8.87 5.44
C GLY A 594 16.19 9.28 6.91
N ASP A 595 16.83 10.39 7.24
CA ASP A 595 16.98 10.87 8.62
C ASP A 595 15.65 11.44 9.15
N ARG A 596 15.23 11.02 10.35
CA ARG A 596 14.03 11.56 11.03
C ARG A 596 14.37 12.45 12.23
N THR A 597 15.63 12.47 12.68
CA THR A 597 16.04 13.05 13.98
C THR A 597 16.24 14.56 13.96
N VAL A 598 16.08 15.19 12.79
CA VAL A 598 16.56 16.55 12.53
C VAL A 598 15.59 17.64 12.99
N ALA A 599 15.22 17.69 14.27
CA ALA A 599 14.19 18.62 14.74
C ALA A 599 14.70 20.02 15.18
N TYR A 600 16.02 20.24 15.26
CA TYR A 600 16.56 21.40 15.98
C TYR A 600 17.81 21.99 15.30
N ASP A 601 17.76 23.29 14.99
CA ASP A 601 18.96 24.12 14.99
C ASP A 601 19.03 24.93 16.29
N ALA A 602 20.22 25.41 16.67
CA ALA A 602 20.43 26.20 17.89
C ALA A 602 19.66 27.55 17.89
N ASN A 603 19.01 27.90 16.78
CA ASN A 603 18.31 29.17 16.55
C ASN A 603 16.77 29.05 16.53
N GLY A 604 16.22 27.84 16.74
CA GLY A 604 14.77 27.62 16.91
C GLY A 604 13.99 27.25 15.63
N PHE A 605 14.63 26.86 14.54
CA PHE A 605 13.96 26.34 13.34
C PHE A 605 13.41 24.93 13.58
N LYS A 606 12.09 24.82 13.75
CA LYS A 606 11.36 23.57 14.03
C LYS A 606 10.71 23.02 12.76
N ILE A 607 11.36 22.10 12.07
CA ILE A 607 10.68 21.26 11.06
C ILE A 607 10.35 19.91 11.70
N LYS A 608 9.08 19.52 11.69
CA LYS A 608 8.69 18.14 12.00
C LYS A 608 8.91 17.29 10.75
N TRP A 609 9.94 16.46 10.76
CA TRP A 609 10.25 15.49 9.69
C TRP A 609 9.45 14.19 9.79
N ASP A 610 8.62 14.09 10.83
CA ASP A 610 7.80 12.92 11.19
C ASP A 610 6.63 12.73 10.20
N GLU A 611 6.99 12.27 9.01
CA GLU A 611 6.08 11.74 7.98
C GLU A 611 5.81 10.25 8.15
N ASP A 612 6.37 9.62 9.18
CA ASP A 612 6.23 8.20 9.39
C ASP A 612 5.66 7.95 10.78
N LEU A 613 4.33 7.96 10.85
CA LEU A 613 3.59 7.36 11.97
C LEU A 613 3.83 5.84 12.09
N ASP A 614 4.55 5.26 11.14
CA ASP A 614 4.95 3.87 11.02
C ASP A 614 6.44 3.71 11.38
N GLU A 615 6.74 3.62 12.67
CA GLU A 615 8.09 3.26 13.15
C GLU A 615 8.53 1.87 12.66
N ASN A 616 7.62 1.10 12.06
CA ASN A 616 7.75 -0.34 11.78
C ASN A 616 7.52 -0.70 10.32
N TYR A 617 7.65 0.28 9.44
CA TYR A 617 7.78 0.02 8.01
C TYR A 617 8.88 -1.04 7.84
N LEU A 618 8.61 -2.09 7.08
CA LEU A 618 9.42 -3.32 7.07
C LEU A 618 10.93 -3.01 7.04
N TYR A 619 11.62 -3.48 8.09
CA TYR A 619 13.07 -3.40 8.28
C TYR A 619 13.67 -1.99 8.37
N LYS A 620 12.84 -1.00 8.66
CA LYS A 620 13.25 0.37 8.96
C LYS A 620 13.97 0.44 10.30
N ARG A 621 15.01 1.28 10.34
CA ARG A 621 15.78 1.53 11.57
C ARG A 621 15.09 2.59 12.43
N ALA A 622 15.21 2.44 13.75
CA ALA A 622 14.83 3.48 14.70
C ALA A 622 15.58 4.78 14.36
N GLY A 623 14.92 5.94 14.46
CA GLY A 623 15.55 7.21 14.09
C GLY A 623 15.47 7.57 12.59
N GLN A 624 14.89 6.72 11.74
CA GLN A 624 14.84 6.97 10.30
C GLN A 624 13.43 6.93 9.75
N ARG A 625 13.26 7.33 8.48
CA ARG A 625 12.03 7.19 7.69
C ARG A 625 12.21 6.18 6.55
N TYR A 626 11.13 5.82 5.87
CA TYR A 626 11.23 5.08 4.62
C TYR A 626 12.02 5.88 3.58
N LYS A 627 12.77 5.17 2.73
CA LYS A 627 13.80 5.78 1.88
C LYS A 627 13.51 5.74 0.38
N MET A 628 12.37 5.15 -0.01
CA MET A 628 11.94 4.99 -1.39
C MET A 628 10.55 5.59 -1.60
N GLY A 629 10.46 6.54 -2.53
CA GLY A 629 9.20 7.09 -2.98
C GLY A 629 8.47 6.15 -3.91
N ASP A 630 7.22 6.48 -4.18
CA ASP A 630 6.42 5.72 -5.14
C ASP A 630 7.02 5.71 -6.55
N VAL A 631 6.83 4.58 -7.23
CA VAL A 631 7.20 4.34 -8.64
C VAL A 631 5.89 4.21 -9.42
N TYR A 632 5.14 5.31 -9.52
CA TYR A 632 3.81 5.29 -10.13
C TYR A 632 3.90 5.23 -11.66
N HIS A 633 4.24 6.32 -12.37
CA HIS A 633 4.53 6.24 -13.82
C HIS A 633 6.03 6.22 -14.12
N SER A 634 6.85 6.20 -13.07
CA SER A 634 8.31 6.21 -13.14
C SER A 634 8.86 4.96 -13.85
N GLY A 635 9.87 5.18 -14.69
CA GLY A 635 10.53 4.12 -15.45
C GLY A 635 11.54 3.33 -14.62
N MET A 636 11.68 2.04 -14.98
CA MET A 636 12.76 1.16 -14.53
C MET A 636 13.41 0.44 -15.70
N VAL A 637 14.72 0.21 -15.62
CA VAL A 637 15.48 -0.46 -16.67
C VAL A 637 16.67 -1.24 -16.11
N GLU A 638 16.82 -2.49 -16.54
CA GLU A 638 18.00 -3.31 -16.23
C GLU A 638 19.10 -3.08 -17.26
N LEU A 639 20.34 -2.99 -16.79
CA LEU A 639 21.58 -2.97 -17.56
C LEU A 639 22.45 -4.16 -17.17
N THR A 640 22.87 -4.95 -18.16
CA THR A 640 23.88 -6.01 -17.98
C THR A 640 25.16 -5.63 -18.72
N ILE A 641 26.28 -5.61 -17.99
CA ILE A 641 27.62 -5.37 -18.53
C ILE A 641 28.45 -6.64 -18.39
N TYR A 642 29.16 -6.97 -19.46
CA TYR A 642 30.11 -8.08 -19.48
C TYR A 642 31.51 -7.53 -19.28
N ASN A 643 32.14 -7.92 -18.18
CA ASN A 643 33.47 -7.49 -17.82
C ASN A 643 34.50 -8.27 -18.64
N SER A 644 35.69 -7.69 -18.84
CA SER A 644 36.78 -8.29 -19.62
C SER A 644 37.27 -9.63 -19.06
N ASN A 645 37.06 -9.88 -17.77
CA ASN A 645 37.36 -11.14 -17.07
C ASN A 645 36.26 -12.21 -17.20
N GLY A 646 35.21 -11.96 -18.01
CA GLY A 646 34.06 -12.86 -18.17
C GLY A 646 32.98 -12.73 -17.07
N GLY A 647 33.22 -11.91 -16.03
CA GLY A 647 32.23 -11.57 -15.02
C GLY A 647 31.12 -10.67 -15.57
N LYS A 648 30.04 -10.49 -14.80
CA LYS A 648 28.94 -9.60 -15.18
C LYS A 648 28.53 -8.70 -14.03
N ASP A 649 28.34 -7.42 -14.34
CA ASP A 649 27.64 -6.47 -13.49
C ASP A 649 26.22 -6.30 -14.01
N ILE A 650 25.24 -6.47 -13.13
CA ILE A 650 23.82 -6.32 -13.47
C ILE A 650 23.22 -5.26 -12.55
N ALA A 651 22.90 -4.11 -13.12
CA ALA A 651 22.31 -2.98 -12.42
C ALA A 651 20.85 -2.81 -12.82
N LEU A 652 19.98 -2.52 -11.86
CA LEU A 652 18.62 -2.05 -12.10
C LEU A 652 18.56 -0.57 -11.77
N PHE A 653 18.27 0.25 -12.77
CA PHE A 653 18.01 1.68 -12.58
C PHE A 653 16.51 1.92 -12.46
N ALA A 654 16.09 2.75 -11.50
CA ALA A 654 14.69 3.10 -11.33
C ALA A 654 14.52 4.52 -10.79
N GLN A 655 13.53 5.23 -11.32
CA GLN A 655 13.15 6.56 -10.86
C GLN A 655 12.03 6.48 -9.81
N ASP A 656 11.98 7.44 -8.89
CA ASP A 656 10.90 7.58 -7.92
C ASP A 656 10.40 9.04 -7.77
N ASN A 657 9.26 9.19 -7.10
CA ASN A 657 8.66 10.51 -6.83
C ASN A 657 9.20 11.23 -5.58
N LEU A 658 10.27 10.71 -4.94
CA LEU A 658 11.15 11.56 -4.12
C LEU A 658 12.15 12.35 -4.99
N GLY A 659 12.13 12.10 -6.30
CA GLY A 659 12.96 12.79 -7.28
C GLY A 659 14.34 12.18 -7.44
N LEU A 660 14.48 10.89 -7.11
CA LEU A 660 15.74 10.16 -7.17
C LEU A 660 15.73 9.12 -8.29
N LEU A 661 16.86 8.99 -8.98
CA LEU A 661 17.22 7.84 -9.79
C LEU A 661 18.11 6.91 -8.95
N HIS A 662 17.62 5.72 -8.65
CA HIS A 662 18.34 4.71 -7.89
C HIS A 662 19.07 3.74 -8.80
N ALA A 663 20.23 3.25 -8.37
CA ALA A 663 20.95 2.14 -8.98
C ALA A 663 21.07 0.96 -8.00
N PHE A 664 20.37 -0.14 -8.28
CA PHE A 664 20.36 -1.34 -7.46
C PHE A 664 21.20 -2.45 -8.07
N ASP A 665 21.95 -3.16 -7.24
CA ASP A 665 22.60 -4.42 -7.60
C ASP A 665 21.54 -5.53 -7.68
N VAL A 666 21.37 -6.10 -8.86
CA VAL A 666 20.31 -7.10 -9.10
C VAL A 666 20.51 -8.39 -8.31
N SER A 667 21.74 -8.70 -7.89
CA SER A 667 22.01 -9.94 -7.14
C SER A 667 21.34 -9.97 -5.77
N ASN A 668 21.15 -8.80 -5.15
CA ASN A 668 20.69 -8.70 -3.75
C ASN A 668 19.75 -7.52 -3.46
N GLY A 669 19.44 -6.68 -4.45
CA GLY A 669 18.60 -5.49 -4.28
C GLY A 669 19.27 -4.33 -3.54
N SER A 670 20.59 -4.37 -3.30
CA SER A 670 21.29 -3.29 -2.59
C SER A 670 21.45 -2.04 -3.46
N GLU A 671 21.05 -0.89 -2.94
CA GLU A 671 21.31 0.40 -3.59
C GLU A 671 22.82 0.68 -3.59
N ARG A 672 23.40 1.05 -4.73
CA ARG A 672 24.80 1.48 -4.82
C ARG A 672 24.94 2.99 -4.76
N TRP A 673 24.01 3.71 -5.38
CA TRP A 673 23.89 5.16 -5.31
C TRP A 673 22.47 5.58 -5.71
N ALA A 674 22.07 6.78 -5.28
CA ALA A 674 20.94 7.53 -5.79
C ALA A 674 21.46 8.81 -6.47
N PHE A 675 20.77 9.28 -7.50
CA PHE A 675 21.08 10.50 -8.23
C PHE A 675 19.88 11.44 -8.19
N ALA A 676 20.11 12.70 -7.82
CA ALA A 676 19.13 13.78 -7.90
C ALA A 676 19.42 14.63 -9.16
N PRO A 677 18.60 14.53 -10.23
CA PRO A 677 18.80 15.30 -11.44
C PRO A 677 18.66 16.81 -11.22
N PRO A 678 19.40 17.65 -11.96
CA PRO A 678 19.28 19.11 -11.83
C PRO A 678 17.85 19.61 -12.13
N ASN A 679 17.10 18.93 -13.00
CA ASN A 679 15.71 19.24 -13.31
C ASN A 679 14.76 19.24 -12.10
N VAL A 680 15.07 18.47 -11.06
CA VAL A 680 14.26 18.39 -9.83
C VAL A 680 14.92 19.10 -8.66
N LEU A 681 16.26 19.14 -8.62
CA LEU A 681 16.99 19.88 -7.59
C LEU A 681 16.76 21.39 -7.69
N GLU A 682 16.72 21.94 -8.90
CA GLU A 682 16.68 23.39 -9.05
C GLU A 682 15.30 24.01 -8.81
N GLY A 683 15.31 25.28 -8.39
CA GLY A 683 14.13 26.13 -8.40
C GLY A 683 13.01 25.70 -7.45
N ARG A 684 13.37 25.12 -6.30
CA ARG A 684 12.48 24.64 -5.23
C ARG A 684 11.60 23.43 -5.60
N ARG A 685 11.81 22.79 -6.76
CA ARG A 685 10.94 21.69 -7.21
C ARG A 685 10.93 20.52 -6.22
N MET A 686 12.09 19.97 -5.89
CA MET A 686 12.21 18.85 -4.93
C MET A 686 11.94 19.31 -3.49
N VAL A 687 12.38 20.51 -3.10
CA VAL A 687 12.11 21.05 -1.75
C VAL A 687 10.60 21.22 -1.49
N GLY A 688 9.80 21.41 -2.54
CA GLY A 688 8.35 21.44 -2.45
C GLY A 688 7.71 20.22 -1.77
N LEU A 689 8.40 19.08 -1.66
CA LEU A 689 7.92 17.94 -0.85
C LEU A 689 7.70 18.33 0.62
N LYS A 690 8.45 19.34 1.10
CA LYS A 690 8.46 19.86 2.47
C LYS A 690 8.20 21.37 2.58
N GLN A 691 8.01 22.03 1.44
CA GLN A 691 7.56 23.42 1.36
C GLN A 691 6.20 23.52 0.68
N PHE A 692 5.34 24.35 1.25
CA PHE A 692 4.07 24.74 0.65
C PHE A 692 4.00 26.27 0.62
N GLN A 693 3.67 26.84 -0.53
CA GLN A 693 3.63 28.30 -0.75
C GLN A 693 4.93 29.03 -0.33
N GLY A 694 6.09 28.38 -0.52
CA GLY A 694 7.40 28.95 -0.19
C GLY A 694 7.76 28.98 1.30
N ALA A 695 6.88 28.47 2.17
CA ALA A 695 7.16 28.26 3.57
C ALA A 695 7.47 26.78 3.83
N TRP A 696 8.43 26.52 4.72
CA TRP A 696 8.60 25.19 5.30
C TRP A 696 7.34 24.80 6.07
N LEU A 697 6.92 23.55 5.94
CA LEU A 697 5.84 23.02 6.76
C LEU A 697 6.32 23.00 8.23
N GLN A 698 5.80 23.92 9.04
CA GLN A 698 6.13 24.09 10.46
C GLN A 698 4.88 23.80 11.29
N THR A 699 5.01 23.04 12.39
CA THR A 699 3.89 22.85 13.33
C THR A 699 4.33 23.21 14.75
N THR A 700 3.79 24.31 15.26
CA THR A 700 3.49 24.47 16.70
C THR A 700 2.00 24.27 16.97
N ASP A 701 1.21 24.08 15.91
CA ASP A 701 -0.24 23.93 15.96
C ASP A 701 -0.63 22.44 15.80
N PRO A 702 -1.20 21.80 16.83
CA PRO A 702 -1.71 20.43 16.76
C PRO A 702 -2.89 20.24 15.80
N MET A 703 -3.41 21.31 15.18
CA MET A 703 -4.50 21.25 14.19
C MET A 703 -4.03 21.24 12.72
N GLN A 704 -2.74 21.43 12.42
CA GLN A 704 -2.26 21.38 11.02
C GLN A 704 -2.26 19.96 10.45
N SER A 705 -2.79 19.84 9.22
CA SER A 705 -3.14 18.54 8.61
C SER A 705 -2.10 17.97 7.64
N TYR A 706 -0.98 18.64 7.34
CA TYR A 706 -0.01 18.23 6.29
C TYR A 706 1.40 17.95 6.86
N TYR A 707 1.89 16.71 6.73
CA TYR A 707 3.27 16.32 7.07
C TYR A 707 4.24 16.55 5.91
N SER A 708 3.71 16.50 4.68
CA SER A 708 4.41 16.68 3.40
C SER A 708 3.44 16.82 2.25
N VAL A 709 3.95 17.15 1.06
CA VAL A 709 3.13 17.34 -0.13
C VAL A 709 3.52 16.34 -1.22
N PRO A 710 2.72 15.28 -1.48
CA PRO A 710 3.01 14.35 -2.56
C PRO A 710 2.97 15.04 -3.91
N ARG A 711 4.02 14.82 -4.72
CA ARG A 711 4.26 15.52 -5.97
C ARG A 711 4.76 14.57 -7.05
N TYR A 712 4.45 14.89 -8.30
CA TYR A 712 5.14 14.27 -9.43
C TYR A 712 6.53 14.90 -9.56
N LEU A 713 7.57 14.08 -9.52
CA LEU A 713 8.98 14.49 -9.72
C LEU A 713 9.60 13.69 -10.87
N LEU A 714 10.18 12.52 -10.61
CA LEU A 714 10.69 11.65 -11.67
C LEU A 714 9.65 10.58 -12.02
N ASP A 715 8.52 11.02 -12.57
CA ASP A 715 7.35 10.19 -12.92
C ASP A 715 7.31 9.86 -14.42
N GLY A 716 8.47 9.72 -15.05
CA GLY A 716 8.62 9.60 -16.50
C GLY A 716 9.34 8.34 -16.96
N PRO A 717 9.39 8.12 -18.29
CA PRO A 717 10.12 6.99 -18.87
C PRO A 717 11.63 7.01 -18.59
N LEU A 718 12.19 5.80 -18.46
CA LEU A 718 13.62 5.55 -18.30
C LEU A 718 14.13 4.61 -19.40
N VAL A 719 15.21 5.00 -20.07
CA VAL A 719 15.81 4.25 -21.18
C VAL A 719 17.31 4.12 -20.96
N VAL A 720 17.88 2.95 -21.21
CA VAL A 720 19.32 2.76 -21.32
C VAL A 720 19.62 1.99 -22.60
N GLU A 721 20.56 2.49 -23.39
CA GLU A 721 20.91 1.90 -24.69
C GLU A 721 22.41 1.90 -24.91
N ARG A 722 22.90 0.84 -25.57
CA ARG A 722 24.30 0.70 -25.94
C ARG A 722 24.59 1.50 -27.20
N THR A 723 25.57 2.40 -27.17
CA THR A 723 25.98 3.23 -28.30
C THR A 723 26.81 2.45 -29.32
N ARG A 724 27.11 3.05 -30.48
CA ARG A 724 27.98 2.42 -31.49
C ARG A 724 29.40 2.19 -30.96
N GLU A 725 29.90 3.10 -30.14
CA GLU A 725 31.21 3.03 -29.48
C GLU A 725 31.25 2.02 -28.31
N GLY A 726 30.11 1.37 -28.00
CA GLY A 726 30.03 0.40 -26.92
C GLY A 726 29.83 1.00 -25.53
N LYS A 727 29.61 2.31 -25.43
CA LYS A 727 29.17 2.98 -24.20
C LYS A 727 27.70 2.66 -23.91
N TYR A 728 27.25 2.85 -22.69
CA TYR A 728 25.84 2.76 -22.32
C TYR A 728 25.36 4.13 -21.85
N VAL A 729 24.36 4.69 -22.52
CA VAL A 729 23.79 5.98 -22.14
C VAL A 729 22.38 5.77 -21.60
N LEU A 730 22.13 6.31 -20.41
CA LEU A 730 20.84 6.36 -19.75
C LEU A 730 20.18 7.72 -20.03
N LEU A 731 18.90 7.69 -20.40
CA LEU A 731 18.02 8.84 -20.57
C LEU A 731 16.88 8.72 -19.57
N GLY A 732 16.74 9.71 -18.70
CA GLY A 732 15.62 9.83 -17.78
C GLY A 732 14.76 11.05 -18.11
N LEU A 733 13.45 10.85 -18.16
CA LEU A 733 12.46 11.89 -18.38
C LEU A 733 11.70 12.16 -17.08
N LEU A 734 11.09 13.34 -16.95
CA LEU A 734 10.28 13.68 -15.77
C LEU A 734 8.81 13.25 -15.88
N GLY A 735 8.32 12.94 -17.09
CA GLY A 735 6.93 12.56 -17.29
C GLY A 735 5.98 13.65 -16.81
N ARG A 736 5.13 13.33 -15.83
CA ARG A 736 4.20 14.29 -15.21
C ARG A 736 4.88 15.30 -14.29
N GLY A 737 6.13 15.08 -13.90
CA GLY A 737 6.85 15.98 -13.00
C GLY A 737 7.47 17.21 -13.68
N GLY A 738 7.59 17.22 -15.01
CA GLY A 738 8.18 18.36 -15.71
C GLY A 738 8.41 18.18 -17.21
N CYS A 739 8.77 19.29 -17.84
CA CYS A 739 9.02 19.38 -19.28
C CYS A 739 10.52 19.26 -19.57
N GLY A 740 11.14 18.21 -19.07
CA GLY A 740 12.59 18.06 -19.15
C GLY A 740 13.03 16.63 -19.33
N LEU A 741 14.34 16.47 -19.51
CA LEU A 741 15.02 15.18 -19.58
C LEU A 741 16.51 15.37 -19.27
N TYR A 742 17.16 14.28 -18.89
CA TYR A 742 18.59 14.24 -18.61
C TYR A 742 19.25 12.99 -19.19
N ALA A 743 20.55 13.08 -19.44
CA ALA A 743 21.37 12.00 -19.98
C ALA A 743 22.61 11.74 -19.12
N MET A 744 22.93 10.46 -18.92
CA MET A 744 24.10 10.00 -18.17
C MET A 744 24.81 8.88 -18.94
N ASP A 745 26.14 8.86 -18.91
CA ASP A 745 26.92 7.69 -19.31
C ASP A 745 27.00 6.74 -18.10
N VAL A 746 26.45 5.54 -18.28
CA VAL A 746 26.38 4.44 -17.31
C VAL A 746 27.16 3.21 -17.79
N THR A 747 28.15 3.40 -18.67
CA THR A 747 29.07 2.34 -19.12
C THR A 747 29.77 1.67 -17.93
N SER A 748 29.99 2.43 -16.86
CA SER A 748 30.32 1.89 -15.54
C SER A 748 29.14 2.18 -14.60
N PRO A 749 28.22 1.22 -14.36
CA PRO A 749 26.96 1.46 -13.65
C PRO A 749 27.17 1.93 -12.21
N TRP A 750 28.32 1.60 -11.62
CA TRP A 750 28.69 1.98 -10.26
C TRP A 750 29.50 3.28 -10.18
N SER A 751 29.87 3.86 -11.31
CA SER A 751 30.59 5.14 -11.42
C SER A 751 30.11 5.91 -12.66
N PRO A 752 28.85 6.40 -12.66
CA PRO A 752 28.28 7.06 -13.81
C PRO A 752 28.88 8.46 -14.02
N SER A 753 28.69 9.02 -15.22
CA SER A 753 28.99 10.43 -15.50
C SER A 753 27.79 11.17 -16.10
N PHE A 754 27.64 12.45 -15.77
CA PHE A 754 26.55 13.28 -16.29
C PHE A 754 26.93 13.89 -17.64
N LEU A 755 26.02 13.83 -18.62
CA LEU A 755 26.25 14.36 -19.96
C LEU A 755 25.60 15.74 -20.11
N TRP A 756 24.27 15.79 -19.99
CA TRP A 756 23.48 17.00 -20.16
C TRP A 756 22.06 16.83 -19.60
N ALA A 757 21.38 17.95 -19.40
CA ALA A 757 19.94 18.00 -19.16
C ALA A 757 19.32 19.25 -19.78
N VAL A 758 18.01 19.21 -19.99
CA VAL A 758 17.22 20.37 -20.42
C VAL A 758 15.87 20.38 -19.72
N GLU A 759 15.35 21.57 -19.41
CA GLU A 759 14.01 21.81 -18.89
C GLU A 759 13.38 22.99 -19.63
N ASN A 760 12.20 22.77 -20.19
CA ASN A 760 11.37 23.83 -20.73
C ASN A 760 10.40 24.35 -19.65
N GLN A 761 10.79 25.41 -18.95
CA GLN A 761 9.98 26.02 -17.89
C GLN A 761 8.80 26.79 -18.50
N VAL A 762 7.71 26.07 -18.79
CA VAL A 762 6.47 26.63 -19.36
C VAL A 762 5.33 26.69 -18.35
N PHE A 763 5.50 26.13 -17.16
CA PHE A 763 4.48 26.06 -16.11
C PHE A 763 4.85 26.91 -14.88
N GLU A 764 3.87 27.61 -14.33
CA GLU A 764 4.00 28.52 -13.18
C GLU A 764 2.73 28.48 -12.31
N PHE A 765 2.87 28.39 -10.99
CA PHE A 765 1.74 28.53 -10.08
C PHE A 765 1.26 29.98 -10.03
N LYS A 766 -0.05 30.19 -10.18
CA LYS A 766 -0.70 31.49 -9.95
C LYS A 766 -1.59 31.37 -8.71
N GLY A 767 -1.34 32.19 -7.70
CA GLY A 767 -2.14 32.22 -6.47
C GLY A 767 -2.07 30.93 -5.65
N ASP A 768 -3.23 30.47 -5.17
CA ASP A 768 -3.44 29.32 -4.29
C ASP A 768 -3.79 28.00 -5.02
N SER A 769 -3.72 27.99 -6.36
CA SER A 769 -4.10 26.82 -7.17
C SER A 769 -3.16 25.62 -7.00
N SER A 770 -3.75 24.41 -6.95
CA SER A 770 -3.02 23.13 -6.89
C SER A 770 -2.49 22.64 -8.24
N MET A 771 -2.82 23.30 -9.35
CA MET A 771 -2.33 22.95 -10.68
C MET A 771 -1.68 24.17 -11.33
N PRO A 772 -0.42 24.10 -11.79
CA PRO A 772 0.26 25.26 -12.35
C PRO A 772 -0.36 25.63 -13.70
N GLY A 773 -0.52 26.94 -13.92
CA GLY A 773 -0.90 27.50 -15.22
C GLY A 773 0.32 27.65 -16.13
N PHE A 774 0.12 28.12 -17.36
CA PHE A 774 1.25 28.46 -18.22
C PHE A 774 1.90 29.77 -17.77
N SER A 775 3.23 29.77 -17.76
CA SER A 775 4.01 30.97 -17.46
C SER A 775 3.88 32.00 -18.56
N SER A 776 3.78 33.27 -18.18
CA SER A 776 3.85 34.40 -19.12
C SER A 776 5.28 34.68 -19.59
N SER A 777 6.28 34.13 -18.91
CA SER A 777 7.71 34.35 -19.19
C SER A 777 8.46 33.02 -19.28
N PRO A 778 8.15 32.16 -20.27
CA PRO A 778 8.75 30.83 -20.36
C PRO A 778 10.25 30.91 -20.63
N LYS A 779 10.99 30.02 -19.95
CA LYS A 779 12.46 29.92 -20.02
C LYS A 779 12.87 28.50 -20.40
N LEU A 780 14.04 28.39 -21.02
CA LEU A 780 14.72 27.14 -21.29
C LEU A 780 15.96 27.07 -20.38
N VAL A 781 16.05 26.03 -19.57
CA VAL A 781 17.21 25.79 -18.70
C VAL A 781 17.98 24.60 -19.25
N ILE A 782 19.28 24.77 -19.46
CA ILE A 782 20.17 23.78 -20.06
C ILE A 782 21.35 23.53 -19.12
N TRP A 783 21.64 22.27 -18.86
CA TRP A 783 22.82 21.85 -18.11
C TRP A 783 23.74 21.05 -19.03
N GLY A 784 25.03 21.40 -19.01
CA GLY A 784 26.11 20.55 -19.53
C GLY A 784 26.79 19.80 -18.38
N SER A 785 27.89 19.11 -18.69
CA SER A 785 28.64 18.33 -17.69
C SER A 785 29.13 19.17 -16.50
N LYS A 786 29.41 20.47 -16.70
CA LYS A 786 29.80 21.44 -15.66
C LYS A 786 29.18 22.84 -15.83
N SER A 787 28.42 23.06 -16.90
CA SER A 787 27.84 24.37 -17.22
C SER A 787 26.34 24.39 -16.99
N ARG A 788 25.80 25.59 -16.78
CA ARG A 788 24.37 25.84 -16.70
C ARG A 788 24.04 27.13 -17.44
N GLU A 789 22.98 27.10 -18.24
CA GLU A 789 22.51 28.22 -19.05
C GLU A 789 20.99 28.37 -18.88
N VAL A 790 20.52 29.62 -18.79
CA VAL A 790 19.09 29.97 -18.74
C VAL A 790 18.81 30.94 -19.87
N LEU A 791 17.93 30.56 -20.78
CA LEU A 791 17.54 31.37 -21.94
C LEU A 791 16.05 31.69 -21.87
N SER A 792 15.66 32.92 -22.16
CA SER A 792 14.26 33.20 -22.50
C SER A 792 13.87 32.43 -23.77
N HIS A 793 12.56 32.18 -23.97
CA HIS A 793 12.08 31.59 -25.22
C HIS A 793 12.43 32.39 -26.49
N VAL A 794 12.70 33.70 -26.36
CA VAL A 794 13.16 34.53 -27.47
C VAL A 794 14.62 34.23 -27.78
N GLN A 795 15.49 34.14 -26.76
CA GLN A 795 16.91 33.84 -26.92
C GLN A 795 17.16 32.41 -27.39
N ALA A 796 16.34 31.45 -26.96
CA ALA A 796 16.49 30.05 -27.35
C ALA A 796 16.03 29.74 -28.79
N TYR A 797 15.28 30.65 -29.43
CA TYR A 797 14.77 30.46 -30.79
C TYR A 797 15.91 30.20 -31.79
N GLY A 798 15.82 29.09 -32.53
CA GLY A 798 16.78 28.75 -33.58
C GLY A 798 18.15 28.28 -33.09
N THR A 799 18.35 28.15 -31.77
CA THR A 799 19.56 27.54 -31.20
C THR A 799 19.60 26.03 -31.46
N LYS A 800 20.79 25.41 -31.37
CA LYS A 800 20.95 23.96 -31.49
C LYS A 800 20.22 23.16 -30.40
N ARG A 801 19.74 23.81 -29.33
CA ARG A 801 18.97 23.18 -28.24
C ARG A 801 17.60 23.84 -28.08
N ASP A 802 16.99 24.27 -29.18
CA ASP A 802 15.64 24.85 -29.17
C ASP A 802 14.54 23.80 -28.85
N TYR A 803 14.42 23.44 -27.57
CA TYR A 803 13.39 22.55 -27.01
C TYR A 803 12.15 23.32 -26.52
N ARG A 804 11.84 24.49 -27.09
CA ARG A 804 10.75 25.36 -26.60
C ARG A 804 9.35 24.76 -26.76
N GLU A 805 9.18 23.76 -27.62
CA GLU A 805 7.94 23.00 -27.77
C GLU A 805 7.87 21.75 -26.87
N LEU A 806 8.90 21.46 -26.06
CA LEU A 806 8.91 20.34 -25.12
C LEU A 806 7.89 20.58 -24.00
N LEU A 807 7.04 19.59 -23.73
CA LEU A 807 5.98 19.60 -22.74
C LEU A 807 6.24 18.49 -21.72
N LEU A 808 5.23 18.09 -20.92
CA LEU A 808 5.36 17.01 -19.95
C LEU A 808 5.91 15.76 -20.65
N SER A 809 7.10 15.36 -20.25
CA SER A 809 8.01 14.47 -21.01
C SER A 809 7.58 12.99 -20.91
N THR A 810 6.39 12.68 -21.40
CA THR A 810 5.77 11.35 -21.33
C THR A 810 6.13 10.45 -22.52
N SER A 811 6.63 11.03 -23.61
CA SER A 811 7.02 10.28 -24.81
C SER A 811 8.33 9.52 -24.57
N THR A 812 8.26 8.18 -24.51
CA THR A 812 9.45 7.34 -24.32
C THR A 812 10.39 7.47 -25.53
N PRO A 813 11.67 7.84 -25.34
CA PRO A 813 12.59 8.04 -26.45
C PRO A 813 13.03 6.71 -27.09
N VAL A 814 13.29 6.75 -28.39
CA VAL A 814 13.96 5.68 -29.14
C VAL A 814 15.40 6.11 -29.40
N VAL A 815 16.38 5.26 -29.09
CA VAL A 815 17.80 5.54 -29.34
C VAL A 815 18.28 4.72 -30.53
N GLY A 816 19.02 5.36 -31.43
CA GLY A 816 19.57 4.73 -32.61
C GLY A 816 20.76 5.51 -33.16
N THR A 817 21.00 5.38 -34.45
CA THR A 817 22.01 6.15 -35.18
C THR A 817 21.35 7.01 -36.26
N TYR A 818 21.95 8.15 -36.57
CA TYR A 818 21.60 8.95 -37.74
C TYR A 818 22.86 9.58 -38.31
N LEU A 819 23.14 9.32 -39.60
CA LEU A 819 24.37 9.79 -40.27
C LEU A 819 25.65 9.43 -39.51
N GLY A 820 25.66 8.25 -38.87
CA GLY A 820 26.80 7.73 -38.14
C GLY A 820 26.96 8.20 -36.69
N GLU A 821 26.10 9.12 -36.22
CA GLU A 821 26.06 9.58 -34.82
C GLU A 821 24.98 8.84 -34.00
N ASP A 822 25.21 8.58 -32.72
CA ASP A 822 24.17 8.07 -31.81
C ASP A 822 23.18 9.20 -31.45
N VAL A 823 21.89 8.95 -31.66
CA VAL A 823 20.80 9.93 -31.52
C VAL A 823 19.62 9.37 -30.73
N LEU A 824 18.82 10.27 -30.16
CA LEU A 824 17.52 9.98 -29.56
C LEU A 824 16.40 10.62 -30.40
N LEU A 825 15.29 9.90 -30.54
CA LEU A 825 14.05 10.31 -31.20
C LEU A 825 12.92 10.34 -30.18
N MET A 826 12.23 11.48 -30.04
CA MET A 826 11.21 11.68 -29.00
C MET A 826 10.13 12.67 -29.42
N GLY A 827 8.87 12.37 -29.08
CA GLY A 827 7.77 13.33 -29.21
C GLY A 827 7.85 14.43 -28.16
N ASN A 828 7.15 15.54 -28.38
CA ASN A 828 7.21 16.69 -27.47
C ASN A 828 6.39 16.55 -26.19
N GLY A 829 5.62 15.49 -25.99
CA GLY A 829 4.97 15.18 -24.72
C GLY A 829 3.58 15.79 -24.52
N TYR A 830 3.03 15.68 -23.31
CA TYR A 830 1.64 16.04 -23.00
C TYR A 830 1.49 17.52 -22.60
N PRO A 831 0.56 18.29 -23.20
CA PRO A 831 0.38 19.71 -22.92
C PRO A 831 -0.31 20.04 -21.59
N GLY A 832 -0.84 19.04 -20.87
CA GLY A 832 -1.64 19.27 -19.66
C GLY A 832 -3.15 19.41 -19.96
N PRO A 833 -4.00 19.29 -18.93
CA PRO A 833 -5.46 19.25 -19.07
C PRO A 833 -6.10 20.61 -19.44
N SER A 834 -5.36 21.71 -19.35
CA SER A 834 -5.83 23.08 -19.64
C SER A 834 -5.98 23.38 -21.15
N GLY A 835 -5.90 22.36 -22.02
CA GLY A 835 -6.37 22.45 -23.40
C GLY A 835 -5.56 23.35 -24.34
N MET A 836 -4.25 23.50 -24.10
CA MET A 836 -3.41 24.30 -25.00
C MET A 836 -3.20 23.59 -26.35
N SER A 837 -3.53 24.30 -27.44
CA SER A 837 -3.11 23.92 -28.80
C SER A 837 -1.67 24.39 -29.05
N LYS A 838 -0.67 23.70 -28.48
CA LYS A 838 0.72 23.83 -28.94
C LYS A 838 0.90 23.00 -30.22
N GLN A 839 1.75 23.51 -31.11
CA GLN A 839 2.18 22.75 -32.28
C GLN A 839 2.90 21.48 -31.81
N GLY A 840 2.54 20.35 -32.41
CA GLY A 840 3.25 19.10 -32.19
C GLY A 840 4.69 19.20 -32.67
N ALA A 841 5.60 18.50 -31.99
CA ALA A 841 6.97 18.37 -32.45
C ALA A 841 7.51 16.98 -32.17
N VAL A 842 8.40 16.51 -33.04
CA VAL A 842 9.27 15.36 -32.79
C VAL A 842 10.72 15.82 -32.90
N TYR A 843 11.52 15.51 -31.89
CA TYR A 843 12.92 15.85 -31.81
C TYR A 843 13.78 14.66 -32.19
N LEU A 844 14.76 14.90 -33.07
CA LEU A 844 15.89 14.02 -33.32
C LEU A 844 17.15 14.73 -32.83
N SER A 845 17.75 14.24 -31.75
CA SER A 845 18.83 14.93 -31.05
C SER A 845 20.03 14.03 -30.81
N SER A 846 21.22 14.63 -30.76
CA SER A 846 22.45 13.95 -30.33
C SER A 846 22.26 13.33 -28.95
N LEU A 847 22.60 12.05 -28.81
CA LEU A 847 22.51 11.35 -27.54
C LEU A 847 23.50 11.91 -26.50
N PHE A 848 24.68 12.35 -26.96
CA PHE A 848 25.77 12.79 -26.07
C PHE A 848 25.74 14.28 -25.72
N THR A 849 25.12 15.11 -26.55
CA THR A 849 25.10 16.57 -26.34
C THR A 849 23.70 17.13 -26.16
N GLY A 850 22.65 16.41 -26.56
CA GLY A 850 21.29 16.94 -26.58
C GLY A 850 21.05 17.96 -27.69
N ASP A 851 22.02 18.20 -28.58
CA ASP A 851 21.83 19.11 -29.71
C ASP A 851 20.85 18.52 -30.72
N ILE A 852 19.83 19.29 -31.08
CA ILE A 852 18.80 18.93 -32.04
C ILE A 852 19.44 18.89 -33.44
N LYS A 853 19.40 17.70 -34.04
CA LYS A 853 19.81 17.46 -35.43
C LYS A 853 18.68 17.79 -36.39
N ASN A 854 17.45 17.47 -36.01
CA ASN A 854 16.26 17.83 -36.74
C ASN A 854 15.05 17.96 -35.81
N LYS A 855 14.13 18.87 -36.15
CA LYS A 855 12.86 19.10 -35.45
C LYS A 855 11.74 19.00 -36.47
N PHE A 856 10.88 18.00 -36.32
CA PHE A 856 9.76 17.75 -37.25
C PHE A 856 8.50 18.39 -36.69
N THR A 857 7.90 19.28 -37.46
CA THR A 857 6.67 20.02 -37.10
C THR A 857 5.77 20.19 -38.32
N HIS A 858 4.46 20.23 -38.11
CA HIS A 858 3.47 20.56 -39.15
C HIS A 858 2.36 21.42 -38.53
N SER A 859 1.66 22.25 -39.31
CA SER A 859 0.60 23.16 -38.79
C SER A 859 -0.54 22.40 -38.12
N ASP A 860 -0.93 21.28 -38.73
CA ASP A 860 -2.06 20.46 -38.27
C ASP A 860 -1.67 19.46 -37.17
N MET A 861 -0.37 19.29 -36.93
CA MET A 861 0.14 18.33 -35.96
C MET A 861 -0.06 18.86 -34.55
N LYS A 862 -0.71 18.05 -33.71
CA LYS A 862 -0.85 18.31 -32.27
C LYS A 862 0.23 17.60 -31.48
N SER A 863 0.26 17.79 -30.17
CA SER A 863 1.32 17.21 -29.33
C SER A 863 1.46 15.71 -29.52
N VAL A 864 2.71 15.26 -29.57
CA VAL A 864 3.10 13.85 -29.76
C VAL A 864 3.44 13.27 -28.39
N VAL A 865 2.46 12.61 -27.79
CA VAL A 865 2.54 12.05 -26.43
C VAL A 865 3.13 10.64 -26.45
N GLY A 866 2.69 9.81 -27.40
CA GLY A 866 3.20 8.45 -27.57
C GLY A 866 4.65 8.41 -28.04
N SER A 867 5.31 7.28 -27.80
CA SER A 867 6.67 7.01 -28.32
C SER A 867 6.63 6.86 -29.85
N PRO A 868 7.46 7.61 -30.61
CA PRO A 868 7.63 7.40 -32.04
C PRO A 868 8.14 5.98 -32.35
N LYS A 869 7.75 5.41 -33.49
CA LYS A 869 8.20 4.09 -33.96
C LYS A 869 9.10 4.24 -35.18
N ALA A 870 10.40 4.04 -34.98
CA ALA A 870 11.39 3.98 -36.04
C ALA A 870 11.40 2.60 -36.71
N LEU A 871 11.40 2.56 -38.04
CA LEU A 871 11.63 1.35 -38.81
C LEU A 871 13.10 1.26 -39.19
N ALA A 872 13.72 0.13 -38.83
CA ALA A 872 15.09 -0.14 -39.25
C ALA A 872 15.11 -0.41 -40.78
N PRO A 873 16.06 0.17 -41.53
CA PRO A 873 16.16 -0.04 -42.98
C PRO A 873 16.54 -1.47 -43.36
N SER A 874 17.19 -2.20 -42.44
CA SER A 874 17.56 -3.61 -42.59
C SER A 874 17.71 -4.27 -41.22
N ASP A 875 17.72 -5.60 -41.20
CA ASP A 875 17.88 -6.37 -39.98
C ASP A 875 19.15 -6.01 -39.21
N GLY A 876 18.99 -5.63 -37.95
CA GLY A 876 20.09 -5.24 -37.07
C GLY A 876 20.65 -3.85 -37.32
N SER A 877 20.12 -3.11 -38.31
CA SER A 877 20.43 -1.69 -38.46
C SER A 877 19.92 -0.90 -37.28
N ARG A 878 20.72 0.08 -36.87
CA ARG A 878 20.35 1.08 -35.87
C ARG A 878 19.99 2.43 -36.50
N GLU A 879 19.95 2.54 -37.82
CA GLU A 879 19.65 3.82 -38.43
C GLU A 879 18.19 4.24 -38.20
N ILE A 880 18.00 5.47 -37.72
CA ILE A 880 16.72 6.15 -37.59
C ILE A 880 16.60 7.11 -38.77
N ASP A 881 15.90 6.67 -39.81
CA ASP A 881 15.48 7.53 -40.92
C ASP A 881 13.95 7.62 -40.96
N LEU A 882 13.28 6.50 -41.20
CA LEU A 882 11.83 6.43 -41.35
C LEU A 882 11.15 6.09 -40.03
N PHE A 883 10.23 6.94 -39.59
CA PHE A 883 9.48 6.72 -38.35
C PHE A 883 8.04 7.22 -38.41
N TYR A 884 7.20 6.67 -37.54
CA TYR A 884 5.77 6.92 -37.47
C TYR A 884 5.33 7.25 -36.05
N PHE A 885 4.32 8.09 -35.91
CA PHE A 885 3.80 8.48 -34.61
C PHE A 885 2.36 8.99 -34.75
N GLY A 886 1.61 8.89 -33.66
CA GLY A 886 0.28 9.48 -33.55
C GLY A 886 0.34 10.78 -32.75
N ASP A 887 -0.67 11.63 -32.91
CA ASP A 887 -0.81 12.85 -32.11
C ASP A 887 -2.15 12.92 -31.36
N LEU A 888 -2.32 13.97 -30.56
CA LEU A 888 -3.56 14.21 -29.80
C LEU A 888 -4.79 14.57 -30.65
N SER A 889 -4.64 14.81 -31.96
CA SER A 889 -5.79 14.93 -32.88
C SER A 889 -6.26 13.57 -33.41
N SER A 890 -5.62 12.47 -33.00
CA SER A 890 -5.78 11.13 -33.57
C SER A 890 -5.30 11.06 -35.03
N SER A 891 -4.41 11.96 -35.45
CA SER A 891 -3.73 11.88 -36.74
C SER A 891 -2.51 10.97 -36.63
N ILE A 892 -2.16 10.31 -37.74
CA ILE A 892 -0.95 9.48 -37.83
C ILE A 892 -0.02 10.09 -38.87
N TRP A 893 1.23 10.23 -38.47
CA TRP A 893 2.26 10.92 -39.19
C TRP A 893 3.39 9.96 -39.55
N ARG A 894 4.03 10.27 -40.67
CA ARG A 894 5.25 9.65 -41.17
C ARG A 894 6.30 10.74 -41.30
N ALA A 895 7.54 10.44 -40.90
CA ALA A 895 8.65 11.35 -41.12
C ALA A 895 9.90 10.61 -41.60
N SER A 896 10.72 11.32 -42.36
CA SER A 896 12.03 10.86 -42.82
C SER A 896 13.09 11.85 -42.36
N ALA A 897 14.06 11.35 -41.58
CA ALA A 897 15.14 12.17 -41.05
C ALA A 897 16.04 12.71 -42.16
N SER A 898 16.42 11.86 -43.11
CA SER A 898 17.28 12.22 -44.25
C SER A 898 16.64 13.26 -45.17
N LYS A 899 15.31 13.21 -45.34
CA LYS A 899 14.57 14.19 -46.15
C LYS A 899 14.19 15.45 -45.38
N GLY A 900 14.24 15.41 -44.04
CA GLY A 900 13.72 16.48 -43.19
C GLY A 900 12.22 16.75 -43.40
N GLN A 901 11.46 15.72 -43.77
CA GLN A 901 10.05 15.84 -44.13
C GLN A 901 9.16 15.09 -43.14
N VAL A 902 8.01 15.68 -42.83
CA VAL A 902 6.92 15.07 -42.08
C VAL A 902 5.63 15.21 -42.89
N SER A 903 4.85 14.13 -42.97
CA SER A 903 3.61 14.06 -43.75
C SER A 903 2.54 13.32 -42.98
N CYS A 904 1.30 13.83 -43.00
CA CYS A 904 0.15 13.13 -42.45
C CYS A 904 -0.22 11.96 -43.37
N ILE A 905 -0.33 10.75 -42.83
CA ILE A 905 -0.76 9.56 -43.58
C ILE A 905 -2.15 9.08 -43.18
N VAL A 906 -2.65 9.52 -42.01
CA VAL A 906 -4.05 9.37 -41.61
C VAL A 906 -4.49 10.69 -40.96
N PRO A 907 -5.35 11.47 -41.63
CA PRO A 907 -5.85 12.74 -41.09
C PRO A 907 -6.72 12.60 -39.84
N SER A 908 -6.81 13.70 -39.08
CA SER A 908 -7.79 13.86 -38.00
C SER A 908 -9.21 13.58 -38.50
N GLY A 909 -10.01 12.91 -37.67
CA GLY A 909 -11.39 12.55 -37.98
C GLY A 909 -11.57 11.22 -38.72
N VAL A 910 -10.51 10.65 -39.32
CA VAL A 910 -10.59 9.31 -39.93
C VAL A 910 -10.90 8.25 -38.87
N ILE A 911 -10.22 8.32 -37.72
CA ILE A 911 -10.49 7.48 -36.55
C ILE A 911 -11.69 8.11 -35.80
N PRO A 912 -12.90 7.53 -35.89
CA PRO A 912 -14.13 8.24 -35.55
C PRO A 912 -14.27 8.40 -34.03
N GLY A 913 -14.34 9.66 -33.58
CA GLY A 913 -14.51 10.01 -32.16
C GLY A 913 -13.25 9.86 -31.29
N GLY A 914 -12.09 9.56 -31.89
CA GLY A 914 -10.85 9.26 -31.18
C GLY A 914 -10.41 10.34 -30.19
N MET A 915 -9.97 9.91 -29.01
CA MET A 915 -9.50 10.77 -27.91
C MET A 915 -8.00 11.07 -27.96
N GLY A 916 -7.41 11.15 -29.15
CA GLY A 916 -5.98 11.37 -29.33
C GLY A 916 -5.15 10.09 -29.13
N ILE A 917 -4.03 9.97 -29.84
CA ILE A 917 -3.12 8.82 -29.74
C ILE A 917 -2.04 9.16 -28.70
N SER A 918 -2.35 8.83 -27.44
CA SER A 918 -1.50 9.04 -26.26
C SER A 918 -0.45 7.93 -26.07
N HIS A 919 -0.83 6.70 -26.41
CA HIS A 919 0.06 5.55 -26.39
C HIS A 919 0.87 5.45 -27.69
N GLY A 920 2.08 4.88 -27.63
CA GLY A 920 2.88 4.63 -28.83
C GLY A 920 2.17 3.66 -29.78
N LEU A 921 2.25 3.92 -31.08
CA LEU A 921 1.75 3.02 -32.12
C LEU A 921 2.49 1.68 -32.06
N ALA A 922 1.87 0.60 -32.52
CA ALA A 922 2.53 -0.69 -32.70
C ALA A 922 2.61 -1.02 -34.19
N ILE A 923 3.75 -1.51 -34.65
CA ILE A 923 3.94 -1.96 -36.04
C ILE A 923 4.42 -3.40 -36.03
N GLY A 924 3.79 -4.25 -36.84
CA GLY A 924 4.15 -5.66 -36.93
C GLY A 924 3.68 -6.32 -38.23
N ARG A 925 4.28 -7.47 -38.56
CA ARG A 925 3.92 -8.23 -39.75
C ARG A 925 2.72 -9.13 -39.51
N SER A 926 1.76 -9.13 -40.44
CA SER A 926 0.68 -10.11 -40.49
C SER A 926 0.32 -10.45 -41.94
N GLY A 927 0.38 -11.74 -42.29
CA GLY A 927 0.21 -12.22 -43.67
C GLY A 927 1.20 -11.59 -44.65
N GLY A 928 2.47 -11.41 -44.25
CA GLY A 928 3.55 -10.85 -45.06
C GLY A 928 3.64 -9.32 -45.09
N ALA A 929 2.51 -8.61 -44.93
CA ALA A 929 2.45 -7.15 -44.92
C ALA A 929 2.75 -6.55 -43.55
N LEU A 930 3.26 -5.31 -43.51
CA LEU A 930 3.34 -4.50 -42.30
C LEU A 930 1.98 -3.88 -41.99
N TRP A 931 1.57 -4.01 -40.74
CA TRP A 931 0.37 -3.43 -40.18
C TRP A 931 0.75 -2.48 -39.07
N ILE A 932 0.01 -1.37 -38.96
CA ILE A 932 0.08 -0.45 -37.84
C ILE A 932 -1.19 -0.60 -37.02
N ALA A 933 -1.04 -0.61 -35.71
CA ALA A 933 -2.11 -0.68 -34.74
C ALA A 933 -1.93 0.39 -33.67
N GLY A 934 -3.03 0.90 -33.14
CA GLY A 934 -3.01 1.94 -32.12
C GLY A 934 -4.34 2.02 -31.37
N VAL A 935 -4.29 2.67 -30.23
CA VAL A 935 -5.46 2.99 -29.41
C VAL A 935 -5.51 4.50 -29.20
N THR A 936 -6.71 5.04 -29.15
CA THR A 936 -6.95 6.44 -28.76
C THR A 936 -7.48 6.52 -27.34
N GLY A 937 -7.14 7.59 -26.62
CA GLY A 937 -7.47 7.77 -25.21
C GLY A 937 -6.46 7.15 -24.24
N ASP A 938 -6.51 7.58 -22.98
CA ASP A 938 -5.63 7.15 -21.88
C ASP A 938 -6.38 7.30 -20.56
N ASP A 939 -6.39 6.26 -19.74
CA ASP A 939 -7.11 6.26 -18.46
C ASP A 939 -6.51 7.19 -17.39
N GLY A 940 -5.24 7.58 -17.56
CA GLY A 940 -4.51 8.52 -16.72
C GLY A 940 -4.75 9.98 -17.10
N GLY A 941 -5.60 10.26 -18.10
CA GLY A 941 -5.91 11.61 -18.54
C GLY A 941 -4.82 12.25 -19.40
N LEU A 942 -4.02 11.46 -20.12
CA LEU A 942 -3.13 11.96 -21.19
C LEU A 942 -3.84 12.09 -22.55
N ASP A 943 -5.18 12.09 -22.54
CA ASP A 943 -6.03 12.09 -23.72
C ASP A 943 -6.42 13.51 -24.17
N ASN A 944 -7.00 13.60 -25.37
CA ASN A 944 -7.65 14.81 -25.85
C ASN A 944 -9.09 14.85 -25.32
N PRO A 945 -9.43 15.80 -24.43
CA PRO A 945 -10.74 15.84 -23.80
C PRO A 945 -11.88 16.16 -24.78
N SER A 946 -11.57 16.70 -25.97
CA SER A 946 -12.56 16.97 -27.02
C SER A 946 -12.98 15.71 -27.79
N GLY A 947 -12.25 14.61 -27.67
CA GLY A 947 -12.64 13.33 -28.27
C GLY A 947 -13.87 12.73 -27.58
N THR A 948 -14.67 11.97 -28.33
CA THR A 948 -15.92 11.41 -27.80
C THR A 948 -15.72 10.02 -27.19
N ARG A 949 -14.87 9.16 -27.78
CA ARG A 949 -14.58 7.79 -27.32
C ARG A 949 -13.16 7.34 -27.63
N ALA A 950 -12.67 6.41 -26.82
CA ALA A 950 -11.52 5.61 -27.17
C ALA A 950 -11.84 4.64 -28.32
N VAL A 951 -10.83 4.37 -29.16
CA VAL A 951 -10.93 3.54 -30.36
C VAL A 951 -9.63 2.78 -30.54
N MET A 952 -9.71 1.47 -30.69
CA MET A 952 -8.61 0.64 -31.19
C MET A 952 -8.69 0.57 -32.72
N PHE A 953 -7.57 0.62 -33.42
CA PHE A 953 -7.54 0.52 -34.88
C PHE A 953 -6.35 -0.30 -35.36
N SER A 954 -6.46 -0.83 -36.57
CA SER A 954 -5.36 -1.50 -37.27
C SER A 954 -5.55 -1.45 -38.78
N PHE A 955 -4.49 -1.18 -39.54
CA PHE A 955 -4.54 -1.14 -41.01
C PHE A 955 -3.17 -1.44 -41.65
N PRO A 956 -3.13 -1.83 -42.95
CA PRO A 956 -1.88 -2.03 -43.67
C PRO A 956 -1.10 -0.72 -43.82
N LEU A 957 0.17 -0.71 -43.42
CA LEU A 957 0.99 0.49 -43.45
C LEU A 957 1.14 1.06 -44.87
N ALA A 958 1.41 0.20 -45.86
CA ALA A 958 1.58 0.60 -47.25
C ALA A 958 0.34 1.30 -47.84
N ARG A 959 -0.87 0.91 -47.40
CA ARG A 959 -2.12 1.54 -47.84
C ARG A 959 -2.26 2.96 -47.29
N ALA A 960 -1.90 3.18 -46.02
CA ALA A 960 -1.88 4.52 -45.44
C ALA A 960 -0.87 5.42 -46.16
N GLU A 961 0.32 4.91 -46.45
CA GLU A 961 1.37 5.65 -47.15
C GLU A 961 0.99 6.00 -48.59
N SER A 962 0.19 5.17 -49.27
CA SER A 962 -0.33 5.45 -50.61
C SER A 962 -1.57 6.35 -50.62
N GLY A 963 -1.98 6.92 -49.49
CA GLY A 963 -3.16 7.78 -49.38
C GLY A 963 -4.50 7.01 -49.46
N GLY A 964 -4.50 5.72 -49.17
CA GLY A 964 -5.71 4.88 -49.20
C GLY A 964 -6.59 4.98 -47.95
N ILE A 965 -6.23 5.83 -46.97
CA ILE A 965 -6.93 6.00 -45.69
C ILE A 965 -7.09 7.51 -45.42
N THR A 966 -8.19 8.08 -45.90
CA THR A 966 -8.46 9.53 -45.86
C THR A 966 -9.79 9.89 -45.21
N LYS A 967 -10.70 8.92 -45.10
CA LYS A 967 -12.02 9.07 -44.46
C LYS A 967 -12.37 7.79 -43.69
N THR A 968 -13.26 7.89 -42.70
CA THR A 968 -13.68 6.73 -41.89
C THR A 968 -14.20 5.55 -42.72
N GLY A 969 -14.89 5.83 -43.84
CA GLY A 969 -15.40 4.79 -44.75
C GLY A 969 -14.33 3.95 -45.44
N ASP A 970 -13.04 4.34 -45.34
CA ASP A 970 -11.93 3.53 -45.85
C ASP A 970 -11.55 2.40 -44.88
N LEU A 971 -12.11 2.37 -43.66
CA LEU A 971 -11.88 1.36 -42.64
C LEU A 971 -13.18 0.61 -42.32
N ASN A 972 -13.05 -0.67 -41.97
CA ASN A 972 -14.19 -1.49 -41.52
C ASN A 972 -14.49 -1.23 -40.04
N GLY A 973 -15.74 -0.96 -39.70
CA GLY A 973 -16.19 -0.92 -38.30
C GLY A 973 -16.30 -2.34 -37.73
N VAL A 974 -15.71 -2.55 -36.55
CA VAL A 974 -15.78 -3.81 -35.79
C VAL A 974 -16.26 -3.48 -34.37
N ASN A 975 -17.08 -4.34 -33.78
CA ASN A 975 -17.63 -4.12 -32.43
C ASN A 975 -16.77 -4.84 -31.38
N ALA A 976 -16.39 -4.12 -30.32
CA ALA A 976 -15.57 -4.66 -29.24
C ALA A 976 -16.26 -5.77 -28.42
N TYR A 977 -17.60 -5.77 -28.40
CA TYR A 977 -18.44 -6.57 -27.50
C TYR A 977 -19.13 -7.75 -28.19
N ASP A 978 -18.71 -8.09 -29.40
CA ASP A 978 -19.17 -9.26 -30.12
C ASP A 978 -18.01 -9.95 -30.87
N GLN A 979 -18.36 -10.89 -31.75
CA GLN A 979 -17.41 -11.68 -32.54
C GLN A 979 -17.23 -11.15 -33.97
N SER A 980 -17.73 -9.94 -34.28
CA SER A 980 -17.64 -9.34 -35.60
C SER A 980 -16.19 -9.26 -36.08
N THR A 981 -15.97 -9.34 -37.39
CA THR A 981 -14.66 -9.20 -38.00
C THR A 981 -14.76 -8.30 -39.22
N ALA A 982 -13.68 -7.61 -39.56
CA ALA A 982 -13.60 -6.84 -40.78
C ALA A 982 -13.88 -7.73 -42.00
N GLY A 983 -14.74 -7.25 -42.91
CA GLY A 983 -15.08 -7.97 -44.15
C GLY A 983 -14.01 -7.89 -45.22
N SER A 984 -13.07 -6.94 -45.10
CA SER A 984 -11.91 -6.80 -45.99
C SER A 984 -10.61 -6.67 -45.19
N THR A 985 -9.47 -6.80 -45.87
CA THR A 985 -8.13 -6.63 -45.29
C THR A 985 -7.61 -5.20 -45.42
N ASP A 986 -8.50 -4.25 -45.67
CA ASP A 986 -8.16 -2.84 -45.90
C ASP A 986 -7.83 -2.10 -44.59
N GLY A 987 -8.24 -2.66 -43.45
CA GLY A 987 -8.09 -2.07 -42.13
C GLY A 987 -9.43 -1.97 -41.41
N TRP A 988 -9.36 -1.75 -40.10
CA TRP A 988 -10.52 -1.68 -39.24
C TRP A 988 -10.34 -0.73 -38.05
N TYR A 989 -11.45 -0.30 -37.48
CA TYR A 989 -11.52 0.41 -36.21
C TYR A 989 -12.57 -0.23 -35.31
N MET A 990 -12.33 -0.16 -34.00
CA MET A 990 -13.12 -0.78 -32.96
C MET A 990 -13.36 0.24 -31.85
N PRO A 991 -14.53 0.89 -31.84
CA PRO A 991 -14.91 1.82 -30.78
C PRO A 991 -15.08 1.10 -29.44
N LEU A 992 -14.64 1.73 -28.35
CA LEU A 992 -14.87 1.27 -26.98
C LEU A 992 -16.10 2.00 -26.37
N ASP A 993 -16.71 1.39 -25.36
CA ASP A 993 -18.00 1.76 -24.79
C ASP A 993 -17.97 3.11 -24.04
N GLN A 994 -19.11 3.78 -24.08
CA GLN A 994 -19.35 5.14 -23.62
C GLN A 994 -20.47 5.23 -22.55
N SER A 995 -20.73 4.19 -21.75
CA SER A 995 -21.87 4.25 -20.82
C SER A 995 -21.72 5.38 -19.76
N GLY A 996 -22.36 6.53 -20.01
CA GLY A 996 -22.41 7.67 -19.10
C GLY A 996 -21.04 8.19 -18.63
N ALA A 997 -20.89 8.34 -17.31
CA ALA A 997 -19.63 8.75 -16.67
C ALA A 997 -18.56 7.62 -16.66
N ASN A 998 -18.94 6.39 -16.98
CA ASN A 998 -18.11 5.17 -16.93
C ASN A 998 -17.53 4.86 -18.31
N ARG A 999 -16.68 5.76 -18.82
CA ARG A 999 -16.07 5.61 -20.15
C ARG A 999 -14.91 4.63 -20.12
N GLU A 1000 -14.95 3.61 -20.98
CA GLU A 1000 -13.84 2.69 -21.16
C GLU A 1000 -12.66 3.42 -21.83
N ARG A 1001 -11.48 3.37 -21.20
CA ARG A 1001 -10.26 3.98 -21.75
C ARG A 1001 -9.09 2.99 -21.74
N PRO A 1002 -8.19 3.04 -22.73
CA PRO A 1002 -6.95 2.28 -22.71
C PRO A 1002 -6.11 2.63 -21.48
N SER A 1003 -5.55 1.59 -20.85
CA SER A 1003 -4.63 1.71 -19.72
C SER A 1003 -3.20 1.33 -20.11
N THR A 1004 -3.01 0.79 -21.31
CA THR A 1004 -1.73 0.30 -21.82
C THR A 1004 -1.61 0.50 -23.33
N PRO A 1005 -0.39 0.66 -23.86
CA PRO A 1005 -0.16 0.63 -25.31
C PRO A 1005 -0.41 -0.77 -25.89
N PRO A 1006 -0.77 -0.88 -27.18
CA PRO A 1006 -0.86 -2.18 -27.85
C PRO A 1006 0.52 -2.82 -28.00
N VAL A 1007 0.62 -4.10 -27.68
CA VAL A 1007 1.80 -4.95 -27.89
C VAL A 1007 1.46 -5.98 -28.96
N ILE A 1008 2.26 -6.04 -30.03
CA ILE A 1008 2.05 -7.01 -31.10
C ILE A 1008 2.76 -8.32 -30.79
N LYS A 1009 2.01 -9.43 -30.89
CA LYS A 1009 2.51 -10.80 -30.78
C LYS A 1009 1.87 -11.67 -31.85
N ASN A 1010 2.69 -12.25 -32.72
CA ASN A 1010 2.31 -13.28 -33.69
C ASN A 1010 1.03 -12.98 -34.50
N GLY A 1011 0.91 -11.73 -34.99
CA GLY A 1011 -0.23 -11.28 -35.81
C GLY A 1011 -1.40 -10.68 -35.02
N TYR A 1012 -1.32 -10.64 -33.70
CA TYR A 1012 -2.33 -10.08 -32.81
C TYR A 1012 -1.81 -8.84 -32.08
N ALA A 1013 -2.69 -7.87 -31.81
CA ALA A 1013 -2.46 -6.78 -30.88
C ALA A 1013 -3.11 -7.12 -29.54
N LEU A 1014 -2.33 -7.01 -28.46
CA LEU A 1014 -2.81 -7.16 -27.09
C LEU A 1014 -2.71 -5.81 -26.38
N PHE A 1015 -3.79 -5.40 -25.72
CA PHE A 1015 -3.83 -4.16 -24.94
C PHE A 1015 -4.88 -4.30 -23.83
N ALA A 1016 -4.77 -3.48 -22.82
CA ALA A 1016 -5.72 -3.40 -21.73
C ALA A 1016 -6.42 -2.05 -21.65
N THR A 1017 -7.61 -2.08 -21.06
CA THR A 1017 -8.46 -0.93 -20.80
C THR A 1017 -8.97 -0.98 -19.37
N PHE A 1018 -9.45 0.16 -18.89
CA PHE A 1018 -10.17 0.28 -17.63
C PHE A 1018 -11.45 1.08 -17.82
N THR A 1019 -12.55 0.53 -17.31
CA THR A 1019 -13.84 1.20 -17.25
C THR A 1019 -14.12 1.54 -15.79
N PRO A 1020 -14.00 2.82 -15.37
CA PRO A 1020 -14.31 3.19 -14.00
C PRO A 1020 -15.78 2.97 -13.70
N SER A 1021 -16.12 2.76 -12.44
CA SER A 1021 -17.51 2.62 -11.99
C SER A 1021 -17.77 3.53 -10.79
N SER A 1022 -18.96 4.13 -10.76
CA SER A 1022 -19.49 4.85 -9.61
C SER A 1022 -20.30 3.96 -8.66
N GLY A 1023 -20.43 2.67 -8.99
CA GLY A 1023 -21.10 1.69 -8.15
C GLY A 1023 -20.35 1.52 -6.83
N ALA A 1024 -21.10 1.48 -5.72
CA ALA A 1024 -20.54 1.10 -4.44
C ALA A 1024 -19.79 -0.23 -4.62
N CYS A 1025 -18.56 -0.29 -4.12
CA CYS A 1025 -17.76 -1.51 -4.16
C CYS A 1025 -17.26 -1.99 -5.54
N VAL A 1026 -17.43 -1.18 -6.58
CA VAL A 1026 -16.85 -1.44 -7.90
C VAL A 1026 -16.12 -0.18 -8.33
N ALA A 1027 -14.79 -0.15 -8.14
CA ALA A 1027 -13.95 0.94 -8.61
C ALA A 1027 -13.93 1.01 -10.15
N GLY A 1028 -14.10 -0.15 -10.78
CA GLY A 1028 -14.15 -0.29 -12.22
C GLY A 1028 -13.81 -1.71 -12.66
N THR A 1029 -13.75 -1.92 -13.97
CA THR A 1029 -13.47 -3.21 -14.59
C THR A 1029 -12.29 -3.07 -15.53
N GLY A 1030 -11.28 -3.91 -15.36
CA GLY A 1030 -10.15 -4.01 -16.26
C GLY A 1030 -10.42 -5.06 -17.32
N ARG A 1031 -10.10 -4.75 -18.58
CA ARG A 1031 -10.24 -5.69 -19.70
C ARG A 1031 -8.90 -5.90 -20.39
N LEU A 1032 -8.60 -7.13 -20.76
CA LEU A 1032 -7.45 -7.50 -21.58
C LEU A 1032 -7.95 -7.97 -22.96
N TYR A 1033 -7.70 -7.15 -23.97
CA TYR A 1033 -8.03 -7.44 -25.36
C TYR A 1033 -6.92 -8.23 -26.05
N ALA A 1034 -7.32 -9.12 -26.96
CA ALA A 1034 -6.44 -9.76 -27.92
C ALA A 1034 -7.16 -9.82 -29.27
N VAL A 1035 -6.67 -9.08 -30.25
CA VAL A 1035 -7.33 -8.90 -31.55
C VAL A 1035 -6.38 -9.09 -32.72
N ASP A 1036 -6.79 -9.86 -33.72
CA ASP A 1036 -6.02 -10.08 -34.95
C ASP A 1036 -5.84 -8.78 -35.73
N LEU A 1037 -4.61 -8.50 -36.17
CA LEU A 1037 -4.27 -7.25 -36.85
C LEU A 1037 -5.06 -7.05 -38.15
N ARG A 1038 -5.37 -8.12 -38.88
CA ARG A 1038 -6.00 -8.04 -40.20
C ARG A 1038 -7.51 -7.87 -40.14
N THR A 1039 -8.14 -8.54 -39.18
CA THR A 1039 -9.59 -8.74 -39.15
C THR A 1039 -10.26 -8.25 -37.88
N GLY A 1040 -9.50 -7.95 -36.83
CA GLY A 1040 -10.02 -7.67 -35.49
C GLY A 1040 -10.58 -8.92 -34.78
N LYS A 1041 -10.39 -10.14 -35.33
CA LYS A 1041 -10.88 -11.39 -34.74
C LYS A 1041 -10.29 -11.63 -33.34
N SER A 1042 -11.10 -12.20 -32.45
CA SER A 1042 -10.69 -12.49 -31.07
C SER A 1042 -9.55 -13.52 -30.99
N GLY A 1043 -8.54 -13.20 -30.17
CA GLY A 1043 -7.50 -14.13 -29.71
C GLY A 1043 -7.96 -15.10 -28.60
N TRP A 1044 -9.09 -14.83 -27.95
CA TRP A 1044 -9.59 -15.60 -26.80
C TRP A 1044 -10.56 -16.73 -27.17
N GLY A 1045 -11.14 -16.70 -28.37
CA GLY A 1045 -12.28 -17.54 -28.74
C GLY A 1045 -13.56 -16.98 -28.12
N GLY A 1046 -14.47 -16.48 -28.96
CA GLY A 1046 -15.64 -15.72 -28.52
C GLY A 1046 -15.36 -14.21 -28.50
N LEU A 1047 -15.71 -13.54 -27.37
CA LEU A 1047 -15.46 -12.11 -27.17
C LEU A 1047 -13.98 -11.74 -27.33
N LYS A 1048 -13.71 -10.50 -27.72
CA LYS A 1048 -12.35 -10.00 -28.02
C LYS A 1048 -11.50 -9.72 -26.78
N TYR A 1049 -12.10 -9.78 -25.60
CA TYR A 1049 -11.45 -9.49 -24.33
C TYR A 1049 -11.84 -10.49 -23.23
N ARG A 1050 -11.06 -10.48 -22.16
CA ARG A 1050 -11.40 -11.03 -20.85
C ARG A 1050 -11.39 -9.90 -19.83
N GLU A 1051 -12.30 -9.94 -18.86
CA GLU A 1051 -12.48 -8.84 -17.91
C GLU A 1051 -12.47 -9.32 -16.46
N VAL A 1052 -12.02 -8.44 -15.57
CA VAL A 1052 -12.00 -8.66 -14.13
C VAL A 1052 -12.44 -7.37 -13.45
N GLU A 1053 -13.50 -7.44 -12.63
CA GLU A 1053 -13.94 -6.34 -11.79
C GLU A 1053 -12.90 -6.01 -10.71
N ASN A 1054 -12.80 -4.74 -10.33
CA ASN A 1054 -11.87 -4.23 -9.33
C ASN A 1054 -10.38 -4.48 -9.61
N LEU A 1055 -10.04 -4.74 -10.88
CA LEU A 1055 -8.68 -4.85 -11.39
C LEU A 1055 -8.44 -3.77 -12.44
N LYS A 1056 -7.35 -3.02 -12.35
CA LYS A 1056 -6.82 -2.23 -13.46
C LYS A 1056 -5.48 -2.82 -13.88
N ILE A 1057 -5.31 -3.08 -15.17
CA ILE A 1057 -4.02 -3.52 -15.74
C ILE A 1057 -3.26 -2.25 -16.13
N THR A 1058 -2.11 -2.00 -15.53
CA THR A 1058 -1.31 -0.78 -15.72
C THR A 1058 -0.14 -0.96 -16.68
N GLY A 1059 0.18 -2.19 -17.07
CA GLY A 1059 1.19 -2.45 -18.08
C GLY A 1059 1.26 -3.90 -18.49
N ILE A 1060 1.72 -4.15 -19.71
CA ILE A 1060 1.82 -5.48 -20.31
C ILE A 1060 3.24 -5.68 -20.85
N THR A 1061 3.89 -6.76 -20.42
CA THR A 1061 5.13 -7.26 -21.02
C THR A 1061 4.92 -8.70 -21.47
N ILE A 1062 5.20 -8.99 -22.74
CA ILE A 1062 5.09 -10.35 -23.30
C ILE A 1062 6.50 -10.90 -23.49
N TYR A 1063 6.78 -12.07 -22.90
CA TYR A 1063 8.03 -12.79 -23.11
C TYR A 1063 7.76 -14.27 -23.35
N LYS A 1064 8.30 -14.80 -24.46
CA LYS A 1064 7.95 -16.13 -25.00
C LYS A 1064 6.42 -16.25 -25.14
N ASN A 1065 5.83 -17.25 -24.48
CA ASN A 1065 4.40 -17.54 -24.49
C ASN A 1065 3.68 -17.12 -23.19
N LYS A 1066 4.26 -16.18 -22.42
CA LYS A 1066 3.67 -15.64 -21.19
C LYS A 1066 3.47 -14.12 -21.26
N ILE A 1067 2.42 -13.67 -20.61
CA ILE A 1067 2.07 -12.26 -20.40
C ILE A 1067 2.30 -11.94 -18.92
N TYR A 1068 3.08 -10.90 -18.66
CA TYR A 1068 3.34 -10.33 -17.35
C TYR A 1068 2.64 -8.98 -17.27
N MET A 1069 1.75 -8.83 -16.30
CA MET A 1069 0.90 -7.66 -16.15
C MET A 1069 1.19 -6.94 -14.85
N GLY A 1070 1.45 -5.64 -14.93
CA GLY A 1070 1.35 -4.75 -13.78
C GLY A 1070 -0.13 -4.49 -13.52
N VAL A 1071 -0.57 -4.57 -12.27
CA VAL A 1071 -1.97 -4.41 -11.89
C VAL A 1071 -2.15 -3.55 -10.63
N GLN A 1072 -3.29 -2.87 -10.58
CA GLN A 1072 -3.84 -2.26 -9.38
C GLN A 1072 -5.10 -3.03 -8.99
N ARG A 1073 -5.18 -3.39 -7.72
CA ARG A 1073 -6.32 -4.10 -7.14
C ARG A 1073 -7.08 -3.15 -6.23
N PHE A 1074 -8.36 -2.95 -6.50
CA PHE A 1074 -9.23 -2.04 -5.73
C PHE A 1074 -10.07 -2.76 -4.67
N ALA A 1075 -10.21 -4.09 -4.78
CA ALA A 1075 -10.86 -4.95 -3.80
C ALA A 1075 -10.31 -6.38 -3.91
N ASP A 1076 -10.57 -7.24 -2.93
CA ASP A 1076 -10.15 -8.65 -3.02
C ASP A 1076 -10.72 -9.33 -4.28
N ILE A 1077 -9.82 -9.95 -5.04
CA ILE A 1077 -10.12 -10.74 -6.24
C ILE A 1077 -9.74 -12.18 -5.92
N SER A 1078 -10.74 -13.07 -5.92
CA SER A 1078 -10.50 -14.50 -5.69
C SER A 1078 -9.65 -15.12 -6.80
N ASP A 1079 -8.81 -16.08 -6.43
CA ASP A 1079 -8.04 -16.89 -7.38
C ASP A 1079 -8.96 -17.56 -8.43
N SER A 1080 -10.15 -18.01 -8.02
CA SER A 1080 -11.16 -18.55 -8.94
C SER A 1080 -11.66 -17.53 -9.97
N ALA A 1081 -11.86 -16.26 -9.59
CA ALA A 1081 -12.30 -15.23 -10.51
C ALA A 1081 -11.19 -14.90 -11.52
N LEU A 1082 -9.95 -14.80 -11.05
CA LEU A 1082 -8.78 -14.57 -11.90
C LEU A 1082 -8.59 -15.72 -12.89
N LYS A 1083 -8.62 -16.96 -12.41
CA LYS A 1083 -8.48 -18.16 -13.25
C LYS A 1083 -9.64 -18.37 -14.20
N LYS A 1084 -10.86 -17.99 -13.81
CA LYS A 1084 -12.02 -17.97 -14.72
C LYS A 1084 -11.82 -16.97 -15.86
N ALA A 1085 -11.26 -15.79 -15.56
CA ALA A 1085 -11.03 -14.77 -16.57
C ALA A 1085 -9.88 -15.13 -17.52
N PHE A 1086 -8.75 -15.58 -16.99
CA PHE A 1086 -7.51 -15.70 -17.77
C PHE A 1086 -6.99 -17.12 -18.00
N GLY A 1087 -7.61 -18.15 -17.39
CA GLY A 1087 -7.18 -19.54 -17.49
C GLY A 1087 -6.59 -20.06 -16.17
N SER A 1088 -6.53 -21.40 -16.03
CA SER A 1088 -6.11 -22.08 -14.81
C SER A 1088 -4.66 -21.81 -14.38
N ASP A 1089 -3.83 -21.34 -15.31
CA ASP A 1089 -2.42 -21.01 -15.10
C ASP A 1089 -2.18 -19.55 -14.66
N ALA A 1090 -3.25 -18.75 -14.54
CA ALA A 1090 -3.16 -17.39 -14.02
C ALA A 1090 -2.66 -17.39 -12.57
N LYS A 1091 -1.67 -16.54 -12.29
CA LYS A 1091 -1.08 -16.36 -10.95
C LYS A 1091 -1.00 -14.87 -10.63
N ALA A 1092 -1.28 -14.50 -9.38
CA ALA A 1092 -1.19 -13.12 -8.89
C ALA A 1092 -0.25 -13.02 -7.69
N SER A 1093 0.47 -11.90 -7.61
CA SER A 1093 1.17 -11.44 -6.43
C SER A 1093 0.72 -10.01 -6.16
N TRP A 1094 -0.20 -9.88 -5.20
CA TRP A 1094 -0.92 -8.64 -4.96
C TRP A 1094 -0.05 -7.56 -4.30
N ASP A 1095 0.90 -7.94 -3.44
CA ASP A 1095 1.81 -7.00 -2.73
C ASP A 1095 2.63 -6.12 -3.68
N SER A 1096 3.00 -6.64 -4.84
CA SER A 1096 3.74 -5.91 -5.87
C SER A 1096 2.89 -5.53 -7.09
N GLY A 1097 1.60 -5.86 -7.08
CA GLY A 1097 0.71 -5.70 -8.22
C GLY A 1097 1.18 -6.42 -9.50
N LEU A 1098 1.52 -7.71 -9.43
CA LEU A 1098 1.94 -8.52 -10.58
C LEU A 1098 0.94 -9.66 -10.85
N VAL A 1099 0.51 -9.82 -12.11
CA VAL A 1099 -0.26 -10.98 -12.57
C VAL A 1099 0.44 -11.61 -13.78
N THR A 1100 0.55 -12.94 -13.80
CA THR A 1100 1.15 -13.69 -14.92
C THR A 1100 0.17 -14.70 -15.50
N ILE A 1101 0.05 -14.75 -16.83
CA ILE A 1101 -0.86 -15.64 -17.57
C ILE A 1101 -0.19 -16.17 -18.84
N SER A 1102 -0.70 -17.26 -19.43
CA SER A 1102 -0.32 -17.70 -20.78
C SER A 1102 -0.90 -16.79 -21.87
N LEU A 1103 -0.37 -16.93 -23.09
CA LEU A 1103 -0.98 -16.30 -24.27
C LEU A 1103 -2.43 -16.78 -24.48
N PRO A 1104 -3.31 -15.92 -25.00
CA PRO A 1104 -4.66 -16.31 -25.38
C PRO A 1104 -4.65 -17.52 -26.35
N PRO A 1105 -5.62 -18.45 -26.27
CA PRO A 1105 -5.57 -19.73 -26.99
C PRO A 1105 -5.39 -19.64 -28.51
N ASN A 1106 -5.91 -18.59 -29.15
CA ASN A 1106 -5.81 -18.41 -30.61
C ASN A 1106 -4.63 -17.54 -31.03
N VAL A 1107 -3.86 -16.96 -30.09
CA VAL A 1107 -2.62 -16.27 -30.41
C VAL A 1107 -1.54 -17.34 -30.60
N PRO A 1108 -0.92 -17.44 -31.79
CA PRO A 1108 0.06 -18.49 -32.05
C PRO A 1108 1.20 -18.45 -31.04
N ALA A 1109 1.58 -19.61 -30.52
CA ALA A 1109 2.78 -19.76 -29.70
C ALA A 1109 4.05 -19.62 -30.56
N ASP A 1110 5.14 -19.19 -29.94
CA ASP A 1110 6.46 -19.26 -30.58
C ASP A 1110 6.82 -20.73 -30.83
N LYS A 1111 7.10 -21.12 -32.09
CA LYS A 1111 7.62 -22.46 -32.40
C LYS A 1111 9.06 -22.59 -31.84
N ASP A 1112 9.45 -23.80 -31.42
CA ASP A 1112 10.75 -24.13 -30.76
C ASP A 1112 12.02 -23.86 -31.59
N LYS A 1113 11.91 -23.15 -32.71
CA LYS A 1113 13.01 -22.51 -33.42
C LYS A 1113 12.59 -21.07 -33.67
N VAL A 1114 13.11 -20.15 -32.84
CA VAL A 1114 12.91 -18.71 -33.00
C VAL A 1114 13.59 -18.28 -34.31
N GLY A 1115 12.89 -18.45 -35.43
CA GLY A 1115 13.16 -17.73 -36.66
C GLY A 1115 13.04 -16.26 -36.33
N LYS A 1116 14.11 -15.51 -36.57
CA LYS A 1116 14.21 -14.07 -36.34
C LYS A 1116 12.94 -13.38 -36.86
N TYR A 1117 12.06 -12.96 -35.96
CA TYR A 1117 11.09 -11.94 -36.28
C TYR A 1117 11.88 -10.66 -36.56
N ASP A 1118 11.76 -10.13 -37.78
CA ASP A 1118 12.35 -8.84 -38.20
C ASP A 1118 12.14 -7.82 -37.09
N ARG A 1119 13.24 -7.50 -36.39
CA ARG A 1119 13.23 -6.67 -35.18
C ARG A 1119 13.09 -5.23 -35.62
N LEU A 1120 11.86 -4.76 -35.77
CA LEU A 1120 11.54 -3.33 -35.84
C LEU A 1120 11.76 -2.73 -34.45
N TYR A 1121 13.02 -2.37 -34.18
CA TYR A 1121 13.48 -1.62 -33.01
C TYR A 1121 12.83 -2.02 -31.67
N TRP A 1122 13.19 -3.20 -31.17
CA TRP A 1122 13.10 -3.50 -29.74
C TRP A 1122 14.48 -3.89 -29.20
N ARG A 1123 14.78 -3.32 -28.02
CA ARG A 1123 15.96 -3.51 -27.17
C ARG A 1123 16.60 -4.88 -27.38
N ARG A 1124 17.85 -4.90 -27.85
CA ARG A 1124 18.69 -6.08 -27.78
C ARG A 1124 19.11 -6.25 -26.31
N ARG A 1125 18.21 -6.79 -25.47
CA ARG A 1125 18.58 -7.29 -24.16
C ARG A 1125 19.34 -8.60 -24.32
#